data_AF-A0A8C2HCS2-F1
#
_entry.id   AF-A0A8C2HCS2-F1
#
_cell.length_a   1.000
_cell.length_b   1.000
_cell.length_c   1.000
_cell.angle_alpha   90.00
_cell.angle_beta   90.00
_cell.angle_gamma   90.00
#
_symmetry.space_group_name_H-M   'P 1'
#
loop_
_entity.id
_entity.type
_entity.pdbx_description
1 polymer ?
#
loop_
_entity_poly.entity_id
_entity_poly.type
_entity_poly.pdbx_seq_one_letter_code
_entity_poly.pdbx_strand_id
1 'polypeptide(L)'
;MSGVASTLAKKRAEAASGFGTNANAVKYLNQNFESLRSECLSRGQLFCDTTFPAAPESLGFNELGPRSPKTRGVEWKRPGELTSSPEFIVGGATRTDICQGGLGDCWLLAAIASLTLNEDVLARVVPSNQGFGQDYAGIFHFQLWQFGEWVDVVVDDRLPTRDGELLFVHSATGSEFWSALLEKAYAKVNGCYEALSGGSTTEGFEDFTGGIAEIYELKQAPSNMFQIIRKALDSGALLGCSIDITSAADSEAITYQKLVKGHAYSLTGAIEVNYQGRKEKLVRVRNPWGQVEWTGAWSDNSSEWNAVDPSERENVKSEDGEFWMSFSDFVRQYSRIEICTLTPDTLTSDSVKHWSACKFDGTWRRGSTAGGCRNHPYTFWMNPQFKIKLEEEDDDPDDDEVGCSVVIGLIQKNRRKLRKSGEDMHTIGYAIYEFHGQKDVHLDKNYFLTHAQKARSETFINLREVSTRFKLPPGEYLIVPSTFEPHKNGDFCVRVFSEKQSEMQQCDDPIEANIEDETVSEDEVDAGFRGLFTKLAGDDMEISATELRTIFNKIVAKRTDIKTDGFSLDTCRVMVNLMDESGNGKLGLAEFATLWKKIQKYLVIYKKNDMDGSGCMSTPEMRMALKETGFSLNDCIHQILAARYGDADMKIDLMFYDFHYHLVSNSSFLTFVEVFRRIDIDSSGFIELDFFQWLTIAMI
;
A
#
# COMPACT_ATOMS: atom_id res chain seq x y z
N MET A 1 -21.25 -6.70 4.02
CA MET A 1 -21.08 -6.32 2.61
C MET A 1 -19.75 -6.87 2.13
N SER A 2 -19.67 -7.40 0.90
CA SER A 2 -18.43 -7.89 0.29
C SER A 2 -18.30 -7.32 -1.13
N GLY A 3 -17.09 -7.33 -1.68
CA GLY A 3 -16.82 -6.80 -3.03
C GLY A 3 -16.84 -5.26 -3.10
N VAL A 4 -17.06 -4.73 -4.31
CA VAL A 4 -16.92 -3.29 -4.64
C VAL A 4 -17.80 -2.38 -3.75
N ALA A 5 -19.00 -2.84 -3.37
CA ALA A 5 -19.89 -2.09 -2.48
C ALA A 5 -19.25 -1.80 -1.11
N SER A 6 -18.48 -2.75 -0.57
CA SER A 6 -17.75 -2.54 0.69
C SER A 6 -16.65 -1.50 0.54
N THR A 7 -15.91 -1.52 -0.56
CA THR A 7 -14.84 -0.56 -0.85
C THR A 7 -15.40 0.86 -1.03
N LEU A 8 -16.52 1.00 -1.75
CA LEU A 8 -17.18 2.30 -1.95
C LEU A 8 -17.75 2.86 -0.65
N ALA A 9 -18.36 2.01 0.19
CA ALA A 9 -18.85 2.43 1.50
C ALA A 9 -17.71 2.96 2.39
N LYS A 10 -16.54 2.31 2.35
CA LYS A 10 -15.34 2.73 3.07
C LYS A 10 -14.84 4.11 2.59
N LYS A 11 -14.67 4.30 1.28
CA LYS A 11 -14.26 5.59 0.69
C LYS A 11 -15.21 6.74 1.06
N ARG A 12 -16.52 6.46 1.07
CA ARG A 12 -17.53 7.46 1.49
C ARG A 12 -17.41 7.81 2.97
N ALA A 13 -17.16 6.82 3.84
CA ALA A 13 -16.98 7.05 5.27
C ALA A 13 -15.71 7.88 5.56
N GLU A 14 -14.61 7.59 4.86
CA GLU A 14 -13.36 8.37 4.90
C GLU A 14 -13.62 9.84 4.54
N ALA A 15 -14.27 10.09 3.40
CA ALA A 15 -14.56 11.44 2.92
C ALA A 15 -15.58 12.23 3.78
N ALA A 16 -16.59 11.56 4.36
CA ALA A 16 -17.69 12.24 5.05
C ALA A 16 -17.47 12.41 6.57
N SER A 17 -16.69 11.54 7.21
CA SER A 17 -16.59 11.47 8.68
C SER A 17 -15.17 11.48 9.23
N GLY A 18 -14.17 11.73 8.37
CA GLY A 18 -12.76 11.68 8.77
C GLY A 18 -12.34 10.30 9.27
N PHE A 19 -12.96 9.25 8.74
CA PHE A 19 -12.67 7.87 9.16
C PHE A 19 -11.22 7.51 8.80
N GLY A 20 -10.45 6.98 9.76
CA GLY A 20 -9.02 6.70 9.59
C GLY A 20 -8.09 7.90 9.85
N THR A 21 -8.63 9.03 10.31
CA THR A 21 -7.83 10.13 10.87
C THR A 21 -7.38 9.84 12.30
N ASN A 22 -6.50 10.69 12.84
CA ASN A 22 -6.08 10.66 14.25
C ASN A 22 -7.28 10.54 15.21
N ALA A 23 -8.26 11.44 15.06
CA ALA A 23 -9.39 11.55 15.98
C ALA A 23 -10.41 10.41 15.85
N ASN A 24 -10.37 9.66 14.74
CA ASN A 24 -11.34 8.62 14.43
C ASN A 24 -10.67 7.41 13.77
N ALA A 25 -9.78 6.77 14.53
CA ALA A 25 -9.05 5.58 14.09
C ALA A 25 -9.98 4.41 13.73
N VAL A 26 -9.62 3.69 12.67
CA VAL A 26 -10.35 2.52 12.20
C VAL A 26 -10.23 1.39 13.22
N LYS A 27 -11.37 0.85 13.67
CA LYS A 27 -11.41 -0.29 14.59
C LYS A 27 -10.94 -1.56 13.89
N TYR A 28 -9.74 -2.05 14.21
CA TYR A 28 -9.19 -3.24 13.57
C TYR A 28 -10.09 -4.46 13.83
N LEU A 29 -10.45 -5.17 12.75
CA LEU A 29 -11.36 -6.32 12.81
C LEU A 29 -12.70 -6.03 13.51
N ASN A 30 -13.14 -4.76 13.47
CA ASN A 30 -14.36 -4.25 14.13
C ASN A 30 -14.39 -4.44 15.66
N GLN A 31 -13.23 -4.61 16.30
CA GLN A 31 -13.14 -4.69 17.77
C GLN A 31 -13.13 -3.28 18.36
N ASN A 32 -13.96 -3.03 19.37
CA ASN A 32 -13.98 -1.76 20.09
C ASN A 32 -13.49 -1.98 21.52
N PHE A 33 -12.37 -1.34 21.87
CA PHE A 33 -11.76 -1.45 23.19
C PHE A 33 -12.75 -1.23 24.34
N GLU A 34 -13.43 -0.08 24.36
CA GLU A 34 -14.33 0.30 25.46
C GLU A 34 -15.52 -0.66 25.63
N SER A 35 -16.12 -1.09 24.52
CA SER A 35 -17.24 -2.03 24.54
C SER A 35 -16.81 -3.41 25.06
N LEU A 36 -15.67 -3.92 24.55
CA LEU A 36 -15.15 -5.23 24.95
C LEU A 36 -14.67 -5.24 26.40
N ARG A 37 -14.02 -4.15 26.85
CA ARG A 37 -13.62 -3.97 28.25
C ARG A 37 -14.83 -3.96 29.16
N SER A 38 -15.85 -3.17 28.83
CA SER A 38 -17.10 -3.10 29.60
C SER A 38 -17.82 -4.45 29.67
N GLU A 39 -17.87 -5.20 28.56
CA GLU A 39 -18.45 -6.54 28.53
C GLU A 39 -17.69 -7.49 29.46
N CYS A 40 -16.36 -7.50 29.40
CA CYS A 40 -15.51 -8.35 30.24
C CYS A 40 -15.67 -8.02 31.74
N LEU A 41 -15.66 -6.73 32.10
CA LEU A 41 -15.89 -6.25 33.47
C LEU A 41 -17.27 -6.67 33.98
N SER A 42 -18.33 -6.53 33.15
CA SER A 42 -19.70 -6.91 33.54
C SER A 42 -19.85 -8.41 33.80
N ARG A 43 -19.03 -9.24 33.16
CA ARG A 43 -19.03 -10.71 33.30
C ARG A 43 -18.03 -11.22 34.34
N GLY A 44 -17.15 -10.35 34.87
CA GLY A 44 -16.06 -10.76 35.75
C GLY A 44 -15.07 -11.73 35.08
N GLN A 45 -14.83 -11.55 33.78
CA GLN A 45 -13.96 -12.42 32.98
C GLN A 45 -12.84 -11.60 32.34
N LEU A 46 -11.68 -12.23 32.14
CA LEU A 46 -10.58 -11.62 31.39
C LEU A 46 -10.79 -11.80 29.89
N PHE A 47 -10.49 -10.75 29.13
CA PHE A 47 -10.61 -10.76 27.68
C PHE A 47 -9.72 -11.84 27.06
N CYS A 48 -10.29 -12.60 26.13
CA CYS A 48 -9.59 -13.57 25.32
C CYS A 48 -9.80 -13.19 23.86
N ASP A 49 -8.74 -12.73 23.20
CA ASP A 49 -8.83 -12.30 21.82
C ASP A 49 -9.03 -13.50 20.89
N THR A 50 -10.21 -13.58 20.27
CA THR A 50 -10.54 -14.64 19.31
C THR A 50 -9.91 -14.39 17.94
N THR A 51 -9.49 -13.15 17.66
CA THR A 51 -8.91 -12.76 16.38
C THR A 51 -7.39 -12.92 16.32
N PHE A 52 -6.75 -13.00 17.48
CA PHE A 52 -5.33 -13.29 17.65
C PHE A 52 -5.13 -14.25 18.84
N PRO A 53 -5.46 -15.54 18.66
CA PRO A 53 -5.51 -16.48 19.76
C PRO A 53 -4.12 -16.76 20.35
N ALA A 54 -4.07 -17.12 21.63
CA ALA A 54 -2.88 -17.66 22.29
C ALA A 54 -2.57 -19.08 21.78
N ALA A 55 -2.12 -19.17 20.53
CA ALA A 55 -1.94 -20.42 19.79
C ALA A 55 -0.69 -20.33 18.89
N PRO A 56 -0.13 -21.48 18.46
CA PRO A 56 1.08 -21.49 17.64
C PRO A 56 0.98 -20.70 16.33
N GLU A 57 -0.22 -20.58 15.75
CA GLU A 57 -0.47 -19.83 14.52
C GLU A 57 -0.20 -18.31 14.68
N SER A 58 -0.35 -17.79 15.91
CA SER A 58 -0.03 -16.39 16.24
C SER A 58 1.47 -16.17 16.41
N LEU A 59 2.25 -17.23 16.71
CA LEU A 59 3.71 -17.17 16.77
C LEU A 59 4.30 -17.14 15.36
N GLY A 60 3.83 -18.01 14.47
CA GLY A 60 4.40 -18.08 13.13
C GLY A 60 3.89 -19.23 12.27
N PHE A 61 4.58 -19.42 11.14
CA PHE A 61 4.23 -20.38 10.09
C PHE A 61 5.40 -21.24 9.63
N ASN A 62 6.66 -20.83 9.88
CA ASN A 62 7.86 -21.58 9.50
C ASN A 62 8.82 -21.73 10.70
N GLU A 63 9.73 -20.76 10.90
CA GLU A 63 10.73 -20.76 11.98
C GLU A 63 10.08 -20.69 13.36
N LEU A 64 8.93 -20.03 13.48
CA LEU A 64 8.09 -20.00 14.69
C LEU A 64 6.75 -20.72 14.46
N GLY A 65 6.69 -21.64 13.50
CA GLY A 65 5.50 -22.42 13.22
C GLY A 65 5.21 -23.51 14.26
N PRO A 66 4.05 -24.20 14.16
CA PRO A 66 3.62 -25.22 15.12
C PRO A 66 4.54 -26.45 15.23
N ARG A 67 5.36 -26.71 14.20
CA ARG A 67 6.30 -27.85 14.16
C ARG A 67 7.75 -27.45 14.44
N SER A 68 8.00 -26.16 14.70
CA SER A 68 9.35 -25.67 14.95
C SER A 68 9.83 -26.11 16.33
N PRO A 69 11.11 -26.53 16.48
CA PRO A 69 11.69 -26.75 17.79
C PRO A 69 11.74 -25.46 18.62
N LYS A 70 11.76 -24.28 17.98
CA LYS A 70 11.83 -22.97 18.66
C LYS A 70 10.57 -22.64 19.46
N THR A 71 9.42 -23.20 19.07
CA THR A 71 8.12 -22.97 19.74
C THR A 71 7.75 -24.05 20.75
N ARG A 72 8.59 -25.08 20.90
CA ARG A 72 8.33 -26.16 21.86
C ARG A 72 8.46 -25.65 23.29
N GLY A 73 7.43 -25.91 24.10
CA GLY A 73 7.40 -25.49 25.51
C GLY A 73 7.05 -24.01 25.70
N VAL A 74 6.62 -23.32 24.64
CA VAL A 74 6.10 -21.95 24.75
C VAL A 74 4.71 -21.99 25.41
N GLU A 75 4.55 -21.19 26.46
CA GLU A 75 3.31 -20.99 27.19
C GLU A 75 2.88 -19.53 27.06
N TRP A 76 1.57 -19.28 27.03
CA TRP A 76 1.04 -17.92 27.00
C TRP A 76 0.60 -17.52 28.41
N LYS A 77 1.27 -16.52 29.00
CA LYS A 77 1.01 -16.06 30.36
C LYS A 77 0.68 -14.58 30.38
N ARG A 78 -0.21 -14.17 31.28
CA ARG A 78 -0.49 -12.76 31.54
C ARG A 78 0.56 -12.16 32.48
N PRO A 79 0.78 -10.83 32.45
CA PRO A 79 1.68 -10.14 33.37
C PRO A 79 1.50 -10.49 34.86
N GLY A 80 0.25 -10.61 35.32
CA GLY A 80 -0.05 -10.99 36.71
C GLY A 80 0.31 -12.43 37.10
N GLU A 81 0.64 -13.29 36.12
CA GLU A 81 1.16 -14.64 36.35
C GLU A 81 2.70 -14.66 36.40
N LEU A 82 3.36 -13.60 35.92
CA LEU A 82 4.82 -13.48 35.83
C LEU A 82 5.41 -12.66 36.98
N THR A 83 4.69 -11.63 37.42
CA THR A 83 5.11 -10.74 38.51
C THR A 83 3.95 -10.41 39.44
N SER A 84 4.24 -10.11 40.70
CA SER A 84 3.25 -9.78 41.73
C SER A 84 2.66 -8.37 41.59
N SER A 85 3.33 -7.49 40.86
CA SER A 85 2.94 -6.09 40.69
C SER A 85 3.16 -5.67 39.24
N PRO A 86 2.33 -6.16 38.30
CA PRO A 86 2.44 -5.77 36.90
C PRO A 86 2.01 -4.32 36.74
N GLU A 87 2.81 -3.54 36.03
CA GLU A 87 2.58 -2.16 35.69
C GLU A 87 2.58 -2.00 34.18
N PHE A 88 1.76 -1.06 33.69
CA PHE A 88 1.72 -0.81 32.25
C PHE A 88 2.92 0.03 31.83
N ILE A 89 3.13 1.18 32.49
CA ILE A 89 4.25 2.09 32.32
C ILE A 89 4.75 2.51 33.72
N VAL A 90 6.06 2.49 33.97
CA VAL A 90 6.68 2.85 35.26
C VAL A 90 7.64 4.02 35.09
N GLY A 91 7.33 5.18 35.69
CA GLY A 91 8.25 6.33 35.67
C GLY A 91 8.36 7.04 34.32
N GLY A 92 7.40 6.81 33.42
CA GLY A 92 7.43 7.25 32.02
C GLY A 92 7.88 6.11 31.11
N ALA A 93 7.37 6.06 29.89
CA ALA A 93 7.80 5.03 28.93
C ALA A 93 9.11 5.49 28.31
N THR A 94 10.19 4.77 28.61
CA THR A 94 11.54 5.13 28.22
C THR A 94 12.15 4.07 27.32
N ARG A 95 13.20 4.47 26.59
CA ARG A 95 13.93 3.55 25.71
C ARG A 95 14.49 2.32 26.45
N THR A 96 14.79 2.41 27.75
CA THR A 96 15.30 1.28 28.55
C THR A 96 14.28 0.18 28.80
N ASP A 97 13.01 0.42 28.46
CA ASP A 97 11.91 -0.54 28.59
C ASP A 97 11.86 -1.52 27.39
N ILE A 98 12.88 -1.45 26.52
CA ILE A 98 12.95 -2.12 25.23
C ILE A 98 14.27 -2.87 25.15
N CYS A 99 14.18 -4.17 25.43
CA CYS A 99 15.24 -5.16 25.24
C CYS A 99 14.74 -6.25 24.29
N GLN A 100 15.51 -6.50 23.22
CA GLN A 100 15.16 -7.51 22.21
C GLN A 100 15.15 -8.93 22.78
N GLY A 101 14.11 -9.68 22.44
CA GLY A 101 14.01 -11.10 22.72
C GLY A 101 14.55 -11.97 21.58
N GLY A 102 13.99 -13.17 21.40
CA GLY A 102 14.45 -14.15 20.42
C GLY A 102 13.94 -13.96 18.97
N LEU A 103 13.39 -12.79 18.63
CA LEU A 103 12.84 -12.48 17.30
C LEU A 103 13.76 -11.50 16.56
N GLY A 104 13.90 -11.68 15.25
CA GLY A 104 14.73 -10.83 14.37
C GLY A 104 14.03 -9.54 13.95
N ASP A 105 13.45 -8.81 14.89
CA ASP A 105 12.66 -7.58 14.69
C ASP A 105 13.31 -6.35 15.32
N CYS A 106 14.65 -6.35 15.43
CA CYS A 106 15.44 -5.22 15.92
C CYS A 106 15.05 -3.86 15.30
N TRP A 107 14.67 -3.85 14.03
CA TRP A 107 14.17 -2.68 13.30
C TRP A 107 12.92 -2.06 13.96
N LEU A 108 12.01 -2.88 14.47
CA LEU A 108 10.80 -2.44 15.16
C LEU A 108 11.18 -1.89 16.54
N LEU A 109 12.07 -2.56 17.26
CA LEU A 109 12.49 -2.14 18.60
C LEU A 109 13.29 -0.84 18.57
N ALA A 110 14.16 -0.64 17.57
CA ALA A 110 14.81 0.64 17.33
C ALA A 110 13.77 1.75 17.05
N ALA A 111 12.69 1.43 16.32
CA ALA A 111 11.60 2.36 16.10
C ALA A 111 10.83 2.72 17.38
N ILE A 112 10.48 1.72 18.22
CA ILE A 112 9.83 1.93 19.51
C ILE A 112 10.75 2.74 20.44
N ALA A 113 12.06 2.49 20.41
CA ALA A 113 13.00 3.23 21.25
C ALA A 113 13.08 4.71 20.87
N SER A 114 13.14 5.03 19.57
CA SER A 114 13.08 6.43 19.13
C SER A 114 11.73 7.07 19.46
N LEU A 115 10.62 6.31 19.40
CA LEU A 115 9.28 6.80 19.75
C LEU A 115 9.23 7.35 21.19
N THR A 116 9.94 6.73 22.14
CA THR A 116 9.99 7.20 23.54
C THR A 116 10.63 8.58 23.72
N LEU A 117 11.35 9.10 22.72
CA LEU A 117 11.94 10.44 22.78
C LEU A 117 10.89 11.54 22.53
N ASN A 118 9.72 11.18 22.03
CA ASN A 118 8.64 12.11 21.73
C ASN A 118 7.35 11.66 22.45
N GLU A 119 7.10 12.24 23.62
CA GLU A 119 5.96 11.88 24.49
C GLU A 119 4.60 12.08 23.79
N ASP A 120 4.46 13.09 22.93
CA ASP A 120 3.20 13.37 22.21
C ASP A 120 2.88 12.25 21.22
N VAL A 121 3.89 11.81 20.47
CA VAL A 121 3.73 10.73 19.48
C VAL A 121 3.57 9.39 20.19
N LEU A 122 4.30 9.16 21.28
CA LEU A 122 4.15 7.98 22.10
C LEU A 122 2.74 7.85 22.69
N ALA A 123 2.20 8.92 23.29
CA ALA A 123 0.87 8.92 23.89
C ALA A 123 -0.26 8.65 22.88
N ARG A 124 0.01 8.90 21.59
CA ARG A 124 -0.89 8.55 20.49
C ARG A 124 -0.86 7.05 20.20
N VAL A 125 0.33 6.47 20.04
CA VAL A 125 0.49 5.03 19.75
C VAL A 125 0.09 4.17 20.94
N VAL A 126 0.44 4.63 22.14
CA VAL A 126 0.24 3.97 23.43
C VAL A 126 -0.66 4.88 24.29
N PRO A 127 -1.99 4.76 24.18
CA PRO A 127 -2.91 5.51 25.03
C PRO A 127 -2.58 5.30 26.51
N SER A 128 -2.57 6.38 27.29
CA SER A 128 -2.18 6.37 28.70
C SER A 128 -3.30 5.94 29.66
N ASN A 129 -4.53 5.81 29.16
CA ASN A 129 -5.74 5.48 29.92
C ASN A 129 -5.96 3.96 30.16
N GLN A 130 -4.87 3.19 30.23
CA GLN A 130 -4.88 1.73 30.38
C GLN A 130 -3.85 1.27 31.41
N GLY A 131 -4.14 0.18 32.11
CA GLY A 131 -3.31 -0.32 33.21
C GLY A 131 -3.85 -1.59 33.88
N PHE A 132 -3.11 -2.07 34.87
CA PHE A 132 -3.44 -3.27 35.66
C PHE A 132 -4.21 -2.96 36.96
N GLY A 133 -4.76 -1.74 37.07
CA GLY A 133 -5.48 -1.24 38.24
C GLY A 133 -6.95 -1.71 38.32
N GLN A 134 -7.82 -0.86 38.87
CA GLN A 134 -9.21 -1.24 39.21
C GLN A 134 -10.08 -1.64 38.01
N ASP A 135 -9.84 -1.07 36.82
CA ASP A 135 -10.59 -1.36 35.59
C ASP A 135 -9.95 -2.45 34.72
N TYR A 136 -9.06 -3.27 35.31
CA TYR A 136 -8.37 -4.32 34.60
C TYR A 136 -9.34 -5.43 34.15
N ALA A 137 -9.33 -5.71 32.85
CA ALA A 137 -10.07 -6.81 32.25
C ALA A 137 -9.21 -7.65 31.28
N GLY A 138 -7.88 -7.58 31.41
CA GLY A 138 -6.94 -8.33 30.55
C GLY A 138 -6.98 -7.91 29.07
N ILE A 139 -7.29 -6.64 28.80
CA ILE A 139 -7.48 -6.04 27.47
C ILE A 139 -6.75 -4.69 27.41
N PHE A 140 -6.07 -4.45 26.29
CA PHE A 140 -5.31 -3.23 25.99
C PHE A 140 -5.54 -2.84 24.53
N HIS A 141 -5.19 -1.61 24.16
CA HIS A 141 -5.25 -1.15 22.78
C HIS A 141 -4.11 -0.19 22.41
N PHE A 142 -3.82 -0.15 21.11
CA PHE A 142 -2.76 0.66 20.52
C PHE A 142 -3.23 1.24 19.20
N GLN A 143 -2.73 2.43 18.85
CA GLN A 143 -3.03 3.05 17.57
C GLN A 143 -1.83 2.95 16.65
N LEU A 144 -2.01 2.31 15.50
CA LEU A 144 -0.98 2.13 14.49
C LEU A 144 -1.44 2.78 13.19
N TRP A 145 -0.56 3.56 12.58
CA TRP A 145 -0.76 4.02 11.22
C TRP A 145 -0.51 2.87 10.25
N GLN A 146 -1.43 2.66 9.32
CA GLN A 146 -1.39 1.59 8.32
C GLN A 146 -1.77 2.16 6.97
N PHE A 147 -0.77 2.38 6.11
CA PHE A 147 -0.93 2.74 4.70
C PHE A 147 -1.84 3.97 4.48
N GLY A 148 -1.68 4.98 5.33
CA GLY A 148 -2.37 6.26 5.27
C GLY A 148 -3.65 6.36 6.10
N GLU A 149 -3.87 5.44 7.04
CA GLU A 149 -4.99 5.48 7.98
C GLU A 149 -4.53 5.08 9.37
N TRP A 150 -5.07 5.71 10.41
CA TRP A 150 -4.89 5.27 11.79
C TRP A 150 -5.84 4.12 12.11
N VAL A 151 -5.31 3.08 12.75
CA VAL A 151 -6.01 1.85 13.08
C VAL A 151 -5.86 1.58 14.58
N ASP A 152 -6.98 1.43 15.27
CA ASP A 152 -7.06 1.06 16.68
C ASP A 152 -7.07 -0.47 16.82
N VAL A 153 -6.07 -1.02 17.51
CA VAL A 153 -5.80 -2.45 17.60
C VAL A 153 -5.94 -2.90 19.04
N VAL A 154 -6.97 -3.70 19.29
CA VAL A 154 -7.22 -4.31 20.60
C VAL A 154 -6.42 -5.61 20.73
N VAL A 155 -5.82 -5.87 21.89
CA VAL A 155 -5.18 -7.14 22.23
C VAL A 155 -5.53 -7.54 23.67
N ASP A 156 -5.54 -8.84 23.95
CA ASP A 156 -5.41 -9.30 25.34
C ASP A 156 -3.95 -9.26 25.79
N ASP A 157 -3.71 -9.43 27.09
CA ASP A 157 -2.36 -9.38 27.68
C ASP A 157 -1.64 -10.73 27.83
N ARG A 158 -2.10 -11.78 27.15
CA ARG A 158 -1.37 -13.05 27.15
C ARG A 158 -0.11 -12.91 26.29
N LEU A 159 1.08 -13.12 26.87
CA LEU A 159 2.36 -12.98 26.20
C LEU A 159 3.06 -14.34 26.05
N PRO A 160 3.77 -14.60 24.94
CA PRO A 160 4.57 -15.81 24.77
C PRO A 160 5.74 -15.85 25.75
N THR A 161 5.84 -16.96 26.49
CA THR A 161 6.87 -17.19 27.51
C THR A 161 7.48 -18.56 27.38
N ARG A 162 8.72 -18.70 27.85
CA ARG A 162 9.37 -20.00 28.04
C ARG A 162 10.09 -19.98 29.37
N ASP A 163 9.90 -21.02 30.16
CA ASP A 163 10.52 -21.15 31.49
C ASP A 163 10.22 -19.97 32.44
N GLY A 164 9.08 -19.28 32.23
CA GLY A 164 8.67 -18.13 33.03
C GLY A 164 9.23 -16.78 32.57
N GLU A 165 10.01 -16.74 31.49
CA GLU A 165 10.55 -15.51 30.89
C GLU A 165 9.84 -15.17 29.58
N LEU A 166 9.72 -13.88 29.27
CA LEU A 166 9.17 -13.39 28.01
C LEU A 166 10.08 -13.80 26.85
N LEU A 167 9.48 -14.30 25.76
CA LEU A 167 10.23 -14.77 24.59
C LEU A 167 10.69 -13.63 23.67
N PHE A 168 9.92 -12.53 23.64
CA PHE A 168 10.12 -11.39 22.74
C PHE A 168 10.45 -10.12 23.53
N VAL A 169 10.09 -8.92 23.04
CA VAL A 169 10.47 -7.67 23.71
C VAL A 169 10.01 -7.63 25.17
N HIS A 170 10.86 -7.08 26.04
CA HIS A 170 10.58 -6.91 27.46
C HIS A 170 11.35 -5.70 28.02
N SER A 171 10.89 -5.20 29.17
CA SER A 171 11.56 -4.13 29.93
C SER A 171 12.61 -4.72 30.88
N ALA A 172 13.73 -4.02 31.03
CA ALA A 172 14.77 -4.38 32.00
C ALA A 172 14.26 -4.35 33.47
N THR A 173 13.22 -3.57 33.75
CA THR A 173 12.58 -3.47 35.07
C THR A 173 11.81 -4.74 35.44
N GLY A 174 11.39 -5.55 34.46
CA GLY A 174 10.71 -6.83 34.64
C GLY A 174 9.24 -6.75 35.10
N SER A 175 8.78 -5.61 35.62
CA SER A 175 7.38 -5.38 36.01
C SER A 175 6.58 -4.52 35.03
N GLU A 176 7.18 -4.12 33.91
CA GLU A 176 6.59 -3.19 32.93
C GLU A 176 6.34 -3.89 31.59
N PHE A 177 5.15 -3.68 31.00
CA PHE A 177 4.66 -4.51 29.90
C PHE A 177 4.12 -3.76 28.67
N TRP A 178 4.12 -2.43 28.62
CA TRP A 178 3.58 -1.68 27.47
C TRP A 178 4.28 -2.05 26.16
N SER A 179 5.62 -2.20 26.17
CA SER A 179 6.42 -2.51 24.98
C SER A 179 6.12 -3.91 24.44
N ALA A 180 5.99 -4.90 25.32
CA ALA A 180 5.60 -6.27 24.98
C ALA A 180 4.20 -6.35 24.37
N LEU A 181 3.26 -5.56 24.90
CA LEU A 181 1.89 -5.50 24.39
C LEU A 181 1.79 -4.73 23.07
N LEU A 182 2.61 -3.69 22.87
CA LEU A 182 2.71 -2.96 21.60
C LEU A 182 3.25 -3.86 20.49
N GLU A 183 4.33 -4.59 20.74
CA GLU A 183 4.89 -5.58 19.79
C GLU A 183 3.84 -6.64 19.45
N LYS A 184 3.07 -7.13 20.44
CA LYS A 184 1.95 -8.04 20.19
C LYS A 184 0.87 -7.45 19.28
N ALA A 185 0.47 -6.20 19.51
CA ALA A 185 -0.51 -5.52 18.67
C ALA A 185 0.02 -5.36 17.23
N TYR A 186 1.30 -5.04 17.09
CA TYR A 186 1.96 -4.94 15.80
C TYR A 186 2.06 -6.30 15.08
N ALA A 187 2.37 -7.38 15.81
CA ALA A 187 2.35 -8.75 15.31
C ALA A 187 0.95 -9.15 14.83
N LYS A 188 -0.09 -8.79 15.59
CA LYS A 188 -1.50 -9.04 15.21
C LYS A 188 -1.89 -8.33 13.92
N VAL A 189 -1.50 -7.07 13.74
CA VAL A 189 -1.77 -6.34 12.49
C VAL A 189 -1.03 -6.99 11.32
N ASN A 190 0.15 -7.55 11.53
CA ASN A 190 0.92 -8.23 10.48
C ASN A 190 0.59 -9.73 10.32
N GLY A 191 -0.24 -10.28 11.21
CA GLY A 191 -0.80 -11.63 11.15
C GLY A 191 -0.19 -12.62 12.15
N CYS A 192 1.10 -12.50 12.48
CA CYS A 192 1.80 -13.32 13.49
C CYS A 192 3.14 -12.66 13.86
N TYR A 193 3.78 -13.11 14.95
CA TYR A 193 5.10 -12.62 15.37
C TYR A 193 6.18 -12.86 14.31
N GLU A 194 6.22 -14.04 13.69
CA GLU A 194 7.21 -14.36 12.64
C GLU A 194 7.16 -13.41 11.44
N ALA A 195 6.01 -12.80 11.15
CA ALA A 195 5.88 -11.82 10.07
C ALA A 195 6.65 -10.52 10.33
N LEU A 196 7.07 -10.26 11.57
CA LEU A 196 7.88 -9.11 11.96
C LEU A 196 9.38 -9.33 11.70
N SER A 197 9.82 -10.57 11.52
CA SER A 197 11.24 -10.88 11.27
C SER A 197 11.73 -10.23 9.98
N GLY A 198 12.78 -9.42 10.08
CA GLY A 198 13.37 -8.69 8.95
C GLY A 198 12.49 -7.52 8.46
N GLY A 199 13.04 -6.31 8.53
CA GLY A 199 12.38 -5.06 8.15
C GLY A 199 13.33 -3.87 8.24
N SER A 200 12.83 -2.71 7.87
CA SER A 200 13.53 -1.42 7.98
C SER A 200 12.96 -0.59 9.13
N THR A 201 13.80 0.17 9.85
CA THR A 201 13.34 1.03 10.97
C THR A 201 12.33 2.06 10.49
N THR A 202 12.50 2.54 9.26
CA THR A 202 11.52 3.38 8.55
C THR A 202 10.10 2.83 8.57
N GLU A 203 9.92 1.51 8.48
CA GLU A 203 8.59 0.89 8.52
C GLU A 203 7.90 1.14 9.87
N GLY A 204 8.66 0.99 10.96
CA GLY A 204 8.16 1.22 12.31
C GLY A 204 7.90 2.70 12.55
N PHE A 205 8.82 3.57 12.11
CA PHE A 205 8.61 5.01 12.23
C PHE A 205 7.34 5.48 11.54
N GLU A 206 7.10 5.07 10.30
CA GLU A 206 5.88 5.42 9.58
C GLU A 206 4.62 4.89 10.27
N ASP A 207 4.66 3.65 10.77
CA ASP A 207 3.50 3.05 11.43
C ASP A 207 3.23 3.65 12.82
N PHE A 208 4.22 4.28 13.44
CA PHE A 208 4.04 4.98 14.72
C PHE A 208 3.74 6.46 14.57
N THR A 209 3.98 7.06 13.40
CA THR A 209 3.89 8.52 13.24
C THR A 209 2.95 8.98 12.12
N GLY A 210 2.67 8.13 11.14
CA GLY A 210 2.13 8.56 9.84
C GLY A 210 3.05 9.51 9.07
N GLY A 211 4.31 9.62 9.52
CA GLY A 211 5.35 10.51 9.03
C GLY A 211 5.98 10.03 7.72
N ILE A 212 7.00 10.75 7.30
CA ILE A 212 7.72 10.53 6.04
C ILE A 212 9.12 10.08 6.39
N ALA A 213 9.49 8.87 5.98
CA ALA A 213 10.85 8.40 6.17
C ALA A 213 11.74 8.76 4.96
N GLU A 214 12.90 9.32 5.24
CA GLU A 214 13.98 9.58 4.29
C GLU A 214 15.22 8.79 4.70
N ILE A 215 15.98 8.32 3.70
CA ILE A 215 17.20 7.54 3.92
C ILE A 215 18.37 8.32 3.34
N TYR A 216 19.40 8.52 4.15
CA TYR A 216 20.66 9.13 3.73
C TYR A 216 21.78 8.09 3.78
N GLU A 217 22.46 7.88 2.65
CA GLU A 217 23.70 7.11 2.62
C GLU A 217 24.86 7.95 3.16
N LEU A 218 25.47 7.53 4.26
CA LEU A 218 26.51 8.31 4.96
C LEU A 218 27.76 8.55 4.10
N LYS A 219 28.07 7.66 3.16
CA LYS A 219 29.18 7.83 2.20
C LYS A 219 28.96 8.96 1.20
N GLN A 220 27.70 9.32 0.96
CA GLN A 220 27.27 10.35 0.02
C GLN A 220 26.54 11.50 0.72
N ALA A 221 26.58 11.53 2.06
CA ALA A 221 25.83 12.49 2.85
C ALA A 221 26.34 13.92 2.62
N PRO A 222 25.44 14.91 2.63
CA PRO A 222 25.81 16.31 2.49
C PRO A 222 26.67 16.77 3.68
N SER A 223 27.51 17.78 3.45
CA SER A 223 28.47 18.30 4.45
C SER A 223 27.79 18.85 5.71
N ASN A 224 26.53 19.29 5.60
CA ASN A 224 25.69 19.78 6.69
C ASN A 224 24.89 18.68 7.42
N MET A 225 25.14 17.39 7.16
CA MET A 225 24.39 16.27 7.75
C MET A 225 24.24 16.33 9.28
N PHE A 226 25.28 16.75 10.01
CA PHE A 226 25.17 16.92 11.47
C PHE A 226 24.09 17.95 11.88
N GLN A 227 23.94 19.04 11.12
CA GLN A 227 22.90 20.03 11.38
C GLN A 227 21.52 19.50 11.02
N ILE A 228 21.41 18.69 9.95
CA ILE A 228 20.15 18.01 9.57
C ILE A 228 19.69 17.11 10.71
N ILE A 229 20.58 16.24 11.23
CA ILE A 229 20.31 15.36 12.37
C ILE A 229 19.81 16.16 13.57
N ARG A 230 20.54 17.21 13.94
CA ARG A 230 20.20 18.04 15.10
C ARG A 230 18.84 18.72 14.94
N LYS A 231 18.60 19.36 13.79
CA LYS A 231 17.30 19.99 13.49
C LYS A 231 16.15 18.98 13.51
N ALA A 232 16.36 17.78 13.01
CA ALA A 232 15.37 16.71 13.01
C ALA A 232 15.06 16.21 14.44
N LEU A 233 16.08 16.03 15.29
CA LEU A 233 15.87 15.69 16.70
C LEU A 233 15.14 16.81 17.45
N ASP A 234 15.54 18.07 17.22
CA ASP A 234 14.91 19.25 17.84
C ASP A 234 13.44 19.42 17.39
N SER A 235 13.07 18.94 16.20
CA SER A 235 11.68 18.94 15.71
C SER A 235 10.87 17.70 16.12
N GLY A 236 11.46 16.79 16.91
CA GLY A 236 10.82 15.58 17.38
C GLY A 236 10.70 14.47 16.33
N ALA A 237 11.45 14.55 15.22
CA ALA A 237 11.54 13.48 14.24
C ALA A 237 12.15 12.22 14.85
N LEU A 238 11.79 11.06 14.31
CA LEU A 238 12.36 9.78 14.76
C LEU A 238 13.55 9.43 13.87
N LEU A 239 14.72 9.22 14.48
CA LEU A 239 15.94 8.90 13.75
C LEU A 239 16.44 7.50 14.08
N GLY A 240 16.88 6.79 13.05
CA GLY A 240 17.52 5.49 13.11
C GLY A 240 18.80 5.47 12.30
N CYS A 241 19.65 4.49 12.54
CA CYS A 241 20.86 4.27 11.76
C CYS A 241 21.23 2.79 11.73
N SER A 242 21.98 2.40 10.70
CA SER A 242 22.36 1.01 10.50
C SER A 242 23.72 0.86 9.82
N ILE A 243 24.31 -0.32 9.99
CA ILE A 243 25.58 -0.72 9.38
C ILE A 243 25.28 -1.81 8.36
N ASP A 244 25.61 -1.58 7.09
CA ASP A 244 25.37 -2.54 6.02
C ASP A 244 26.20 -3.81 6.21
N ILE A 245 25.63 -4.94 5.79
CA ILE A 245 26.32 -6.23 5.74
C ILE A 245 26.90 -6.49 4.36
N THR A 246 28.07 -7.11 4.31
CA THR A 246 28.71 -7.54 3.05
C THR A 246 28.23 -8.92 2.59
N SER A 247 27.71 -9.73 3.51
CA SER A 247 27.14 -11.05 3.24
C SER A 247 26.07 -11.38 4.28
N ALA A 248 25.16 -12.30 3.97
CA ALA A 248 24.13 -12.75 4.91
C ALA A 248 24.73 -13.36 6.20
N ALA A 249 25.95 -13.89 6.14
CA ALA A 249 26.66 -14.41 7.31
C ALA A 249 27.13 -13.30 8.27
N ASP A 250 27.18 -12.04 7.81
CA ASP A 250 27.55 -10.89 8.63
C ASP A 250 26.32 -10.28 9.36
N SER A 251 25.12 -10.85 9.18
CA SER A 251 23.91 -10.40 9.88
C SER A 251 24.08 -10.59 11.39
N GLU A 252 23.82 -9.54 12.15
CA GLU A 252 24.02 -9.46 13.61
C GLU A 252 25.47 -9.75 14.07
N ALA A 253 26.46 -9.62 13.17
CA ALA A 253 27.86 -9.83 13.52
C ALA A 253 28.41 -8.65 14.34
N ILE A 254 29.02 -8.95 15.49
CA ILE A 254 29.64 -7.97 16.39
C ILE A 254 31.07 -7.65 15.89
N THR A 255 31.34 -6.37 15.67
CA THR A 255 32.65 -5.85 15.29
C THR A 255 33.62 -5.82 16.47
N TYR A 256 34.91 -5.60 16.19
CA TYR A 256 35.93 -5.46 17.26
C TYR A 256 35.69 -4.27 18.21
N GLN A 257 34.91 -3.26 17.78
CA GLN A 257 34.50 -2.11 18.61
C GLN A 257 33.09 -2.28 19.19
N LYS A 258 32.57 -3.51 19.19
CA LYS A 258 31.26 -3.91 19.71
C LYS A 258 30.03 -3.29 19.02
N LEU A 259 30.18 -2.72 17.81
CA LEU A 259 29.03 -2.40 16.95
C LEU A 259 28.51 -3.66 16.25
N VAL A 260 27.21 -3.77 16.05
CA VAL A 260 26.52 -4.90 15.44
C VAL A 260 26.17 -4.55 13.99
N LYS A 261 26.54 -5.40 13.03
CA LYS A 261 26.20 -5.21 11.61
C LYS A 261 24.83 -5.78 11.27
N GLY A 262 24.16 -5.22 10.25
CA GLY A 262 22.84 -5.69 9.82
C GLY A 262 21.76 -5.50 10.89
N HIS A 263 21.96 -4.51 11.75
CA HIS A 263 21.16 -4.24 12.94
C HIS A 263 20.74 -2.78 12.96
N ALA A 264 19.52 -2.53 13.44
CA ALA A 264 18.97 -1.19 13.57
C ALA A 264 19.36 -0.57 14.92
N TYR A 265 19.80 0.67 14.88
CA TYR A 265 20.09 1.49 16.05
C TYR A 265 19.19 2.73 16.04
N SER A 266 18.89 3.26 17.21
CA SER A 266 18.22 4.56 17.35
C SER A 266 19.27 5.67 17.47
N LEU A 267 19.06 6.80 16.79
CA LEU A 267 19.89 7.99 16.97
C LEU A 267 19.14 8.94 17.90
N THR A 268 19.63 9.09 19.13
CA THR A 268 18.86 9.66 20.26
C THR A 268 19.38 11.04 20.72
N GLY A 269 20.42 11.57 20.08
CA GLY A 269 20.99 12.86 20.46
C GLY A 269 22.09 13.34 19.50
N ALA A 270 22.26 14.66 19.40
CA ALA A 270 23.35 15.29 18.66
C ALA A 270 23.74 16.61 19.34
N ILE A 271 24.96 16.69 19.87
CA ILE A 271 25.46 17.84 20.63
C ILE A 271 26.84 18.29 20.15
N GLU A 272 27.18 19.55 20.41
CA GLU A 272 28.54 20.05 20.29
C GLU A 272 29.10 20.33 21.68
N VAL A 273 30.25 19.75 22.00
CA VAL A 273 30.95 19.97 23.27
C VAL A 273 32.27 20.68 23.04
N ASN A 274 32.75 21.43 24.04
CA ASN A 274 34.09 22.00 23.98
C ASN A 274 35.11 20.98 24.50
N TYR A 275 35.88 20.40 23.57
CA TYR A 275 36.95 19.47 23.88
C TYR A 275 38.31 20.12 23.59
N GLN A 276 39.06 20.43 24.65
CA GLN A 276 40.42 21.01 24.56
C GLN A 276 40.49 22.30 23.72
N GLY A 277 39.46 23.16 23.80
CA GLY A 277 39.40 24.43 23.06
C GLY A 277 38.91 24.30 21.62
N ARG A 278 38.44 23.12 21.21
CA ARG A 278 37.82 22.86 19.91
C ARG A 278 36.38 22.39 20.12
N LYS A 279 35.51 22.77 19.19
CA LYS A 279 34.15 22.22 19.15
C LYS A 279 34.19 20.82 18.55
N GLU A 280 33.82 19.83 19.34
CA GLU A 280 33.69 18.44 18.92
C GLU A 280 32.20 18.12 18.73
N LYS A 281 31.87 17.46 17.62
CA LYS A 281 30.50 17.06 17.28
C LYS A 281 30.27 15.62 17.73
N LEU A 282 29.32 15.41 18.63
CA LEU A 282 28.99 14.10 19.18
C LEU A 282 27.56 13.71 18.81
N VAL A 283 27.36 12.41 18.56
CA VAL A 283 26.05 11.81 18.38
C VAL A 283 25.84 10.71 19.41
N ARG A 284 24.60 10.58 19.89
CA ARG A 284 24.17 9.53 20.82
C ARG A 284 23.40 8.47 20.07
N VAL A 285 23.83 7.23 20.19
CA VAL A 285 23.28 6.08 19.50
C VAL A 285 22.85 5.05 20.53
N ARG A 286 21.71 4.39 20.33
CA ARG A 286 21.21 3.35 21.21
C ARG A 286 21.04 2.02 20.48
N ASN A 287 21.59 0.97 21.05
CA ASN A 287 21.36 -0.42 20.69
C ASN A 287 20.03 -0.92 21.30
N PRO A 288 19.05 -1.36 20.49
CA PRO A 288 17.78 -1.89 21.01
C PRO A 288 17.91 -3.22 21.79
N TRP A 289 19.09 -3.84 21.82
CA TRP A 289 19.36 -4.95 22.74
C TRP A 289 19.40 -4.52 24.21
N GLY A 290 19.58 -3.22 24.48
CA GLY A 290 19.76 -2.71 25.84
C GLY A 290 21.11 -3.06 26.47
N GLN A 291 22.07 -3.50 25.65
CA GLN A 291 23.42 -3.93 26.05
C GLN A 291 24.34 -3.90 24.82
N VAL A 292 25.64 -4.16 25.02
CA VAL A 292 26.65 -4.23 23.95
C VAL A 292 26.86 -2.85 23.31
N GLU A 293 27.77 -2.10 23.93
CA GLU A 293 28.04 -0.70 23.61
C GLU A 293 29.41 -0.48 22.95
N TRP A 294 29.51 0.64 22.24
CA TRP A 294 30.73 1.14 21.61
C TRP A 294 31.91 1.23 22.59
N THR A 295 33.08 0.73 22.18
CA THR A 295 34.30 0.75 23.03
C THR A 295 35.35 1.75 22.57
N GLY A 296 35.04 2.64 21.63
CA GLY A 296 35.97 3.66 21.14
C GLY A 296 35.92 4.96 21.94
N ALA A 297 36.42 6.03 21.33
CA ALA A 297 36.37 7.37 21.90
C ALA A 297 34.91 7.80 22.18
N TRP A 298 34.70 8.50 23.29
CA TRP A 298 33.41 8.96 23.80
C TRP A 298 32.45 7.89 24.33
N SER A 299 32.87 6.62 24.37
CA SER A 299 32.17 5.58 25.14
C SER A 299 32.00 5.98 26.62
N ASP A 300 31.10 5.33 27.33
CA ASP A 300 30.74 5.63 28.73
C ASP A 300 31.95 5.70 29.69
N ASN A 301 32.95 4.85 29.45
CA ASN A 301 34.18 4.79 30.25
C ASN A 301 35.38 5.51 29.59
N SER A 302 35.15 6.27 28.52
CA SER A 302 36.18 6.97 27.75
C SER A 302 36.83 8.10 28.56
N SER A 303 38.16 8.19 28.44
CA SER A 303 38.96 9.20 29.14
C SER A 303 38.72 10.63 28.63
N GLU A 304 38.21 10.75 27.41
CA GLU A 304 37.94 11.97 26.67
C GLU A 304 36.91 12.84 27.39
N TRP A 305 35.93 12.20 28.04
CA TRP A 305 34.97 12.87 28.90
C TRP A 305 35.62 13.69 30.00
N ASN A 306 36.79 13.29 30.52
CA ASN A 306 37.47 14.02 31.60
C ASN A 306 37.86 15.45 31.22
N ALA A 307 38.02 15.75 29.92
CA ALA A 307 38.38 17.06 29.42
C ALA A 307 37.19 17.94 29.01
N VAL A 308 35.96 17.43 29.10
CA VAL A 308 34.71 18.18 28.88
C VAL A 308 34.20 18.71 30.21
N ASP A 309 33.60 19.91 30.23
CA ASP A 309 33.03 20.49 31.44
C ASP A 309 31.93 19.57 32.01
N PRO A 310 31.91 19.27 33.32
CA PRO A 310 30.87 18.43 33.92
C PRO A 310 29.42 18.92 33.67
N SER A 311 29.21 20.22 33.46
CA SER A 311 27.90 20.78 33.12
C SER A 311 27.42 20.46 31.70
N GLU A 312 28.35 20.11 30.80
CA GLU A 312 28.06 19.66 29.43
C GLU A 312 27.95 18.13 29.34
N ARG A 313 28.18 17.40 30.43
CA ARG A 313 28.05 15.93 30.48
C ARG A 313 26.63 15.55 30.87
N GLU A 314 25.88 14.95 29.96
CA GLU A 314 24.72 14.13 30.34
C GLU A 314 25.20 12.88 31.12
N ASN A 315 24.32 12.18 31.84
CA ASN A 315 24.72 10.99 32.61
C ASN A 315 25.31 9.90 31.67
N VAL A 316 26.64 9.76 31.64
CA VAL A 316 27.38 8.89 30.69
C VAL A 316 27.79 7.53 31.28
N LYS A 317 27.02 6.95 32.22
CA LYS A 317 27.47 5.74 32.94
C LYS A 317 26.32 4.76 33.22
N SER A 318 25.86 4.08 32.20
CA SER A 318 24.92 2.96 32.35
C SER A 318 25.12 1.97 31.20
N GLU A 319 25.23 0.68 31.51
CA GLU A 319 25.16 -0.36 30.45
C GLU A 319 23.68 -0.56 30.11
N ASP A 320 23.16 0.28 29.23
CA ASP A 320 21.76 0.31 28.79
C ASP A 320 21.61 0.27 27.25
N GLY A 321 22.73 0.05 26.57
CA GLY A 321 22.85 0.01 25.11
C GLY A 321 23.04 1.38 24.48
N GLU A 322 22.98 2.48 25.24
CA GLU A 322 23.19 3.84 24.75
C GLU A 322 24.65 4.27 24.92
N PHE A 323 25.20 4.95 23.91
CA PHE A 323 26.56 5.46 23.96
C PHE A 323 26.71 6.70 23.09
N TRP A 324 27.71 7.50 23.41
CA TRP A 324 28.16 8.60 22.56
C TRP A 324 29.32 8.18 21.67
N MET A 325 29.41 8.80 20.49
CA MET A 325 30.57 8.70 19.62
C MET A 325 30.78 10.01 18.85
N SER A 326 32.00 10.22 18.34
CA SER A 326 32.26 11.36 17.46
C SER A 326 31.45 11.24 16.18
N PHE A 327 30.96 12.35 15.63
CA PHE A 327 30.25 12.34 14.35
C PHE A 327 31.15 11.81 13.22
N SER A 328 32.45 12.05 13.29
CA SER A 328 33.42 11.52 12.34
C SER A 328 33.53 9.99 12.39
N ASP A 329 33.55 9.39 13.59
CA ASP A 329 33.50 7.94 13.72
C ASP A 329 32.14 7.39 13.28
N PHE A 330 31.04 8.08 13.61
CA PHE A 330 29.71 7.70 13.15
C PHE A 330 29.64 7.56 11.63
N VAL A 331 30.07 8.58 10.88
CA VAL A 331 30.10 8.56 9.40
C VAL A 331 31.00 7.45 8.84
N ARG A 332 32.07 7.09 9.57
CA ARG A 332 33.01 6.04 9.14
C ARG A 332 32.50 4.62 9.42
N GLN A 333 31.74 4.42 10.50
CA GLN A 333 31.30 3.10 10.95
C GLN A 333 29.91 2.75 10.42
N TYR A 334 28.99 3.72 10.38
CA TYR A 334 27.62 3.52 9.93
C TYR A 334 27.50 3.74 8.42
N SER A 335 26.48 3.10 7.84
CA SER A 335 26.22 3.14 6.40
C SER A 335 25.06 4.06 6.04
N ARG A 336 24.01 4.08 6.88
CA ARG A 336 22.76 4.79 6.59
C ARG A 336 22.20 5.51 7.82
N ILE A 337 21.53 6.62 7.57
CA ILE A 337 20.62 7.28 8.52
C ILE A 337 19.22 7.23 7.94
N GLU A 338 18.25 6.92 8.79
CA GLU A 338 16.83 6.91 8.50
C GLU A 338 16.19 8.03 9.33
N ILE A 339 15.56 9.02 8.70
CA ILE A 339 14.93 10.16 9.38
C ILE A 339 13.44 10.14 9.04
N CYS A 340 12.58 10.01 10.05
CA CYS A 340 11.15 10.10 9.90
C CYS A 340 10.61 11.42 10.41
N THR A 341 10.30 12.32 9.49
CA THR A 341 9.73 13.63 9.81
C THR A 341 8.23 13.49 10.06
N LEU A 342 7.76 14.12 11.13
CA LEU A 342 6.35 14.11 11.51
C LEU A 342 5.51 14.93 10.54
N THR A 343 4.32 14.44 10.22
CA THR A 343 3.33 15.17 9.42
C THR A 343 2.57 16.19 10.29
N PRO A 344 1.91 17.19 9.69
CA PRO A 344 1.10 18.17 10.43
C PRO A 344 0.06 17.52 11.36
N ASP A 345 -0.47 16.35 11.00
CA ASP A 345 -1.43 15.59 11.82
C ASP A 345 -0.84 15.04 13.14
N THR A 346 0.47 15.12 13.30
CA THR A 346 1.23 14.55 14.42
C THR A 346 1.95 15.61 15.25
N LEU A 347 2.08 16.84 14.73
CA LEU A 347 2.70 17.97 15.43
C LEU A 347 1.63 18.84 16.08
N THR A 348 1.76 19.08 17.39
CA THR A 348 0.89 19.98 18.18
C THR A 348 1.43 21.41 18.26
N SER A 349 2.68 21.63 17.83
CA SER A 349 3.39 22.92 17.94
C SER A 349 3.48 23.66 16.59
N ASP A 350 3.12 24.94 16.60
CA ASP A 350 3.24 25.86 15.45
C ASP A 350 4.70 26.21 15.07
N SER A 351 5.68 25.70 15.81
CA SER A 351 7.11 26.04 15.63
C SER A 351 7.81 25.28 14.50
N VAL A 352 7.14 24.32 13.84
CA VAL A 352 7.73 23.47 12.80
C VAL A 352 7.07 23.78 11.45
N LYS A 353 7.87 23.96 10.39
CA LYS A 353 7.35 24.17 9.02
C LYS A 353 6.42 23.01 8.63
N HIS A 354 5.19 23.32 8.25
CA HIS A 354 4.22 22.32 7.81
C HIS A 354 4.51 21.86 6.38
N TRP A 355 4.57 20.54 6.18
CA TRP A 355 4.58 19.94 4.85
C TRP A 355 3.16 19.85 4.31
N SER A 356 2.96 20.24 3.04
CA SER A 356 1.75 19.87 2.30
C SER A 356 1.83 18.39 1.95
N ALA A 357 0.79 17.62 2.27
CA ALA A 357 0.76 16.17 2.06
C ALA A 357 -0.42 15.76 1.17
N CYS A 358 -0.13 15.05 0.08
CA CYS A 358 -1.10 14.41 -0.79
C CYS A 358 -0.96 12.89 -0.73
N LYS A 359 -2.08 12.16 -0.74
CA LYS A 359 -2.11 10.70 -0.69
C LYS A 359 -3.04 10.14 -1.76
N PHE A 360 -2.57 9.13 -2.52
CA PHE A 360 -3.38 8.39 -3.48
C PHE A 360 -3.20 6.89 -3.32
N ASP A 361 -4.33 6.18 -3.28
CA ASP A 361 -4.34 4.73 -3.24
C ASP A 361 -4.50 4.14 -4.64
N GLY A 362 -3.69 3.13 -4.95
CA GLY A 362 -3.70 2.47 -6.24
C GLY A 362 -3.54 0.96 -6.11
N THR A 363 -3.75 0.26 -7.23
CA THR A 363 -3.64 -1.19 -7.28
C THR A 363 -2.99 -1.63 -8.58
N TRP A 364 -2.05 -2.56 -8.47
CA TRP A 364 -1.54 -3.35 -9.59
C TRP A 364 -2.32 -4.66 -9.65
N ARG A 365 -2.95 -4.91 -10.80
CA ARG A 365 -3.68 -6.14 -11.07
C ARG A 365 -3.16 -6.77 -12.36
N ARG A 366 -2.84 -8.05 -12.26
CA ARG A 366 -2.36 -8.86 -13.36
C ARG A 366 -3.38 -8.81 -14.50
N GLY A 367 -2.87 -8.59 -15.70
CA GLY A 367 -3.69 -8.44 -16.89
C GLY A 367 -4.40 -7.09 -16.99
N SER A 368 -4.16 -6.11 -16.12
CA SER A 368 -4.63 -4.74 -16.36
C SER A 368 -3.56 -3.75 -15.92
N THR A 369 -3.61 -3.29 -14.68
CA THR A 369 -2.74 -2.21 -14.20
C THR A 369 -1.34 -2.66 -13.77
N ALA A 370 -1.04 -3.96 -13.73
CA ALA A 370 0.30 -4.47 -13.37
C ALA A 370 1.28 -4.42 -14.56
N GLY A 371 1.65 -3.20 -14.98
CA GLY A 371 2.40 -2.94 -16.19
C GLY A 371 3.91 -3.20 -16.12
N GLY A 372 4.47 -3.34 -14.91
CA GLY A 372 5.92 -3.46 -14.70
C GLY A 372 6.65 -2.14 -14.94
N CYS A 373 7.99 -2.11 -14.83
CA CYS A 373 8.76 -0.88 -14.96
C CYS A 373 9.02 -0.48 -16.44
N ARG A 374 9.73 0.63 -16.64
CA ARG A 374 10.00 1.20 -17.99
C ARG A 374 10.76 0.26 -18.94
N ASN A 375 11.41 -0.78 -18.42
CA ASN A 375 12.04 -1.85 -19.21
C ASN A 375 11.01 -2.71 -19.98
N HIS A 376 9.72 -2.61 -19.62
CA HIS A 376 8.59 -3.30 -20.22
C HIS A 376 7.68 -2.30 -20.97
N PRO A 377 8.13 -1.62 -22.04
CA PRO A 377 7.40 -0.52 -22.67
C PRO A 377 6.05 -0.92 -23.26
N TYR A 378 5.83 -2.21 -23.55
CA TYR A 378 4.55 -2.70 -24.05
C TYR A 378 3.42 -2.59 -23.00
N THR A 379 3.75 -2.73 -21.72
CA THR A 379 2.79 -2.76 -20.60
C THR A 379 2.98 -1.62 -19.59
N PHE A 380 4.15 -0.96 -19.55
CA PHE A 380 4.47 0.11 -18.58
C PHE A 380 3.42 1.22 -18.51
N TRP A 381 2.89 1.64 -19.66
CA TRP A 381 1.90 2.70 -19.77
C TRP A 381 0.55 2.33 -19.13
N MET A 382 0.29 1.05 -18.85
CA MET A 382 -0.95 0.58 -18.21
C MET A 382 -0.93 0.75 -16.69
N ASN A 383 0.22 1.04 -16.07
CA ASN A 383 0.25 1.33 -14.65
C ASN A 383 -0.58 2.58 -14.34
N PRO A 384 -1.16 2.70 -13.13
CA PRO A 384 -1.88 3.90 -12.73
C PRO A 384 -0.98 5.14 -12.83
N GLN A 385 -1.55 6.28 -13.22
CA GLN A 385 -0.81 7.50 -13.48
C GLN A 385 -1.32 8.62 -12.57
N PHE A 386 -0.41 9.40 -11.97
CA PHE A 386 -0.79 10.49 -11.07
C PHE A 386 -0.11 11.78 -11.46
N LYS A 387 -0.89 12.83 -11.73
CA LYS A 387 -0.38 14.16 -11.97
C LYS A 387 -0.13 14.87 -10.64
N ILE A 388 0.99 15.57 -10.55
CA ILE A 388 1.31 16.53 -9.49
C ILE A 388 1.61 17.89 -10.10
N LYS A 389 1.10 18.94 -9.48
CA LYS A 389 1.36 20.34 -9.84
C LYS A 389 2.16 21.01 -8.74
N LEU A 390 3.31 21.57 -9.11
CA LEU A 390 4.20 22.35 -8.25
C LEU A 390 4.20 23.80 -8.75
N GLU A 391 3.71 24.73 -7.94
CA GLU A 391 3.53 26.14 -8.36
C GLU A 391 4.57 27.09 -7.76
N GLU A 392 4.89 26.90 -6.47
CA GLU A 392 5.76 27.81 -5.71
C GLU A 392 7.10 27.16 -5.40
N GLU A 393 8.18 27.90 -5.61
CA GLU A 393 9.54 27.53 -5.20
C GLU A 393 9.72 27.66 -3.68
N ASP A 394 10.69 26.95 -3.11
CA ASP A 394 10.95 27.02 -1.68
C ASP A 394 11.59 28.36 -1.27
N ASP A 395 11.24 28.88 -0.09
CA ASP A 395 11.73 30.17 0.42
C ASP A 395 12.94 30.02 1.38
N ASP A 396 13.69 28.92 1.32
CA ASP A 396 14.80 28.68 2.25
C ASP A 396 16.06 29.48 1.83
N PRO A 397 16.50 30.48 2.62
CA PRO A 397 17.67 31.30 2.28
C PRO A 397 19.00 30.54 2.40
N ASP A 398 19.01 29.35 3.02
CA ASP A 398 20.19 28.49 3.15
C ASP A 398 20.29 27.43 2.04
N ASP A 399 19.35 27.41 1.08
CA ASP A 399 19.36 26.50 -0.07
C ASP A 399 19.91 27.19 -1.33
N ASP A 400 21.01 26.66 -1.87
CA ASP A 400 21.68 27.18 -3.06
C ASP A 400 20.95 26.77 -4.37
N GLU A 401 19.97 25.86 -4.30
CA GLU A 401 19.21 25.37 -5.45
C GLU A 401 17.79 25.95 -5.51
N VAL A 402 17.45 26.62 -6.61
CA VAL A 402 16.11 27.16 -6.87
C VAL A 402 15.19 26.06 -7.40
N GLY A 403 14.07 25.82 -6.70
CA GLY A 403 13.05 24.86 -7.12
C GLY A 403 12.09 24.49 -5.98
N CYS A 404 11.19 23.56 -6.28
CA CYS A 404 10.22 23.01 -5.34
C CYS A 404 10.77 21.72 -4.71
N SER A 405 10.90 21.68 -3.39
CA SER A 405 11.27 20.46 -2.66
C SER A 405 10.08 19.54 -2.52
N VAL A 406 10.24 18.31 -3.00
CA VAL A 406 9.21 17.28 -2.93
C VAL A 406 9.80 15.94 -2.50
N VAL A 407 9.14 15.27 -1.56
CA VAL A 407 9.44 13.89 -1.16
C VAL A 407 8.29 13.01 -1.64
N ILE A 408 8.61 12.02 -2.46
CA ILE A 408 7.62 11.07 -2.98
C ILE A 408 7.90 9.72 -2.35
N GLY A 409 6.88 9.12 -1.74
CA GLY A 409 6.92 7.81 -1.11
C GLY A 409 5.94 6.85 -1.77
N LEU A 410 6.42 5.72 -2.27
CA LEU A 410 5.59 4.63 -2.81
C LEU A 410 5.61 3.45 -1.85
N ILE A 411 4.50 3.21 -1.15
CA ILE A 411 4.33 2.13 -0.17
C ILE A 411 3.46 0.99 -0.71
N GLN A 412 3.92 -0.26 -0.62
CA GLN A 412 3.13 -1.45 -0.94
C GLN A 412 2.41 -1.99 0.31
N LYS A 413 1.13 -2.35 0.18
CA LYS A 413 0.25 -2.68 1.32
C LYS A 413 0.23 -4.17 1.65
N ASN A 414 0.10 -4.47 2.94
CA ASN A 414 -0.23 -5.80 3.51
C ASN A 414 0.67 -6.99 3.09
N ARG A 415 1.88 -6.77 2.57
CA ARG A 415 2.75 -7.86 2.07
C ARG A 415 3.22 -8.82 3.17
N ARG A 416 3.50 -8.33 4.39
CA ARG A 416 3.94 -9.17 5.54
C ARG A 416 2.93 -10.29 5.85
N LYS A 417 1.62 -10.03 5.72
CA LYS A 417 0.55 -11.02 5.90
C LYS A 417 0.59 -12.17 4.88
N LEU A 418 1.22 -11.95 3.72
CA LEU A 418 1.30 -12.91 2.63
C LEU A 418 2.53 -13.84 2.73
N ARG A 419 3.44 -13.59 3.68
CA ARG A 419 4.61 -14.46 3.93
C ARG A 419 4.23 -15.89 4.30
N LYS A 420 3.12 -16.09 5.00
CA LYS A 420 2.55 -17.41 5.27
C LYS A 420 2.19 -18.19 4.00
N SER A 421 1.95 -17.48 2.89
CA SER A 421 1.66 -18.04 1.57
C SER A 421 2.90 -18.12 0.67
N GLY A 422 4.09 -17.82 1.21
CA GLY A 422 5.36 -17.81 0.47
C GLY A 422 5.61 -16.55 -0.37
N GLU A 423 4.82 -15.49 -0.18
CA GLU A 423 5.04 -14.21 -0.85
C GLU A 423 5.81 -13.22 0.04
N ASP A 424 6.63 -12.34 -0.57
CA ASP A 424 7.34 -11.28 0.14
C ASP A 424 7.17 -9.92 -0.56
N MET A 425 7.85 -8.88 -0.10
CA MET A 425 7.87 -7.56 -0.74
C MET A 425 8.18 -7.66 -2.23
N HIS A 426 7.39 -6.98 -3.07
CA HIS A 426 7.74 -6.80 -4.48
C HIS A 426 8.87 -5.79 -4.62
N THR A 427 9.68 -5.94 -5.65
CA THR A 427 10.58 -4.87 -6.08
C THR A 427 9.76 -3.74 -6.70
N ILE A 428 9.69 -2.59 -6.05
CA ILE A 428 8.85 -1.44 -6.45
C ILE A 428 9.70 -0.20 -6.74
N GLY A 429 9.13 0.73 -7.49
CA GLY A 429 9.74 2.02 -7.83
C GLY A 429 8.80 2.86 -8.68
N TYR A 430 9.19 4.08 -9.00
CA TYR A 430 8.37 5.00 -9.79
C TYR A 430 9.22 5.86 -10.72
N ALA A 431 8.58 6.34 -11.77
CA ALA A 431 9.16 7.27 -12.74
C ALA A 431 8.38 8.58 -12.77
N ILE A 432 9.09 9.68 -12.97
CA ILE A 432 8.53 11.04 -13.04
C ILE A 432 8.78 11.60 -14.44
N TYR A 433 7.72 12.06 -15.09
CA TYR A 433 7.76 12.71 -16.40
C TYR A 433 7.28 14.14 -16.28
N GLU A 434 7.86 15.04 -17.07
CA GLU A 434 7.35 16.40 -17.22
C GLU A 434 6.13 16.36 -18.14
N PHE A 435 5.00 16.90 -17.68
CA PHE A 435 3.72 16.80 -18.35
C PHE A 435 3.19 18.19 -18.69
N HIS A 436 2.82 18.41 -19.94
CA HIS A 436 2.20 19.65 -20.41
C HIS A 436 0.95 19.28 -21.20
N GLY A 437 -0.21 19.13 -20.55
CA GLY A 437 -1.36 18.53 -21.22
C GLY A 437 -2.71 18.66 -20.52
N GLN A 438 -3.77 18.28 -21.25
CA GLN A 438 -5.15 18.30 -20.78
C GLN A 438 -5.36 17.43 -19.53
N LYS A 439 -6.25 17.88 -18.65
CA LYS A 439 -6.73 17.13 -17.50
C LYS A 439 -7.49 15.88 -17.98
N ASP A 440 -7.40 14.80 -17.22
CA ASP A 440 -8.28 13.61 -17.34
C ASP A 440 -8.03 12.69 -18.56
N VAL A 441 -6.77 12.36 -18.86
CA VAL A 441 -6.44 11.36 -19.90
C VAL A 441 -5.37 10.39 -19.42
N HIS A 442 -5.61 9.09 -19.65
CA HIS A 442 -4.61 8.04 -19.44
C HIS A 442 -3.61 8.03 -20.60
N LEU A 443 -2.34 8.31 -20.33
CA LEU A 443 -1.32 8.41 -21.39
C LEU A 443 -0.96 7.05 -21.96
N ASP A 444 -0.85 7.00 -23.29
CA ASP A 444 -0.60 5.77 -24.03
C ASP A 444 0.90 5.40 -24.10
N LYS A 445 1.17 4.26 -24.73
CA LYS A 445 2.53 3.78 -25.00
C LYS A 445 3.40 4.80 -25.74
N ASN A 446 2.85 5.54 -26.70
CA ASN A 446 3.63 6.43 -27.57
C ASN A 446 4.21 7.60 -26.79
N TYR A 447 3.48 8.11 -25.79
CA TYR A 447 3.97 9.16 -24.91
C TYR A 447 5.27 8.73 -24.20
N PHE A 448 5.27 7.57 -23.55
CA PHE A 448 6.44 7.09 -22.79
C PHE A 448 7.62 6.63 -23.66
N LEU A 449 7.38 6.37 -24.95
CA LEU A 449 8.43 6.10 -25.93
C LEU A 449 9.09 7.38 -26.47
N THR A 450 8.35 8.49 -26.49
CA THR A 450 8.80 9.77 -27.06
C THR A 450 9.33 10.75 -26.01
N HIS A 451 8.95 10.58 -24.74
CA HIS A 451 9.34 11.45 -23.63
C HIS A 451 10.35 10.77 -22.70
N ALA A 452 11.39 11.50 -22.32
CA ALA A 452 12.38 11.06 -21.34
C ALA A 452 11.87 11.27 -19.91
N GLN A 453 12.34 10.44 -18.98
CA GLN A 453 12.08 10.62 -17.55
C GLN A 453 12.80 11.89 -17.07
N LYS A 454 12.10 12.74 -16.32
CA LYS A 454 12.69 13.89 -15.64
C LYS A 454 13.44 13.46 -14.39
N ALA A 455 12.82 12.55 -13.63
CA ALA A 455 13.35 11.97 -12.42
C ALA A 455 12.76 10.56 -12.22
N ARG A 456 13.27 9.82 -11.25
CA ARG A 456 12.80 8.48 -10.89
C ARG A 456 13.27 8.14 -9.47
N SER A 457 12.65 7.14 -8.84
CA SER A 457 13.24 6.52 -7.65
C SER A 457 14.65 6.04 -7.97
N GLU A 458 15.60 6.22 -7.04
CA GLU A 458 17.01 5.92 -7.29
C GLU A 458 17.24 4.48 -7.79
N THR A 459 16.58 3.54 -7.12
CA THR A 459 16.58 2.13 -7.49
C THR A 459 15.18 1.53 -7.34
N PHE A 460 14.93 0.44 -8.06
CA PHE A 460 13.81 -0.45 -7.79
C PHE A 460 14.26 -1.45 -6.73
N ILE A 461 13.62 -1.44 -5.56
CA ILE A 461 14.04 -2.23 -4.42
C ILE A 461 12.85 -2.92 -3.76
N ASN A 462 13.10 -4.09 -3.15
CA ASN A 462 12.10 -4.91 -2.46
C ASN A 462 11.90 -4.47 -1.00
N LEU A 463 11.71 -3.16 -0.78
CA LEU A 463 11.31 -2.60 0.51
C LEU A 463 9.80 -2.35 0.56
N ARG A 464 9.26 -2.20 1.76
CA ARG A 464 7.85 -1.84 1.96
C ARG A 464 7.53 -0.49 1.32
N GLU A 465 8.42 0.49 1.49
CA GLU A 465 8.31 1.81 0.90
C GLU A 465 9.61 2.18 0.19
N VAL A 466 9.46 2.85 -0.96
CA VAL A 466 10.56 3.52 -1.66
C VAL A 466 10.26 5.00 -1.63
N SER A 467 11.08 5.76 -0.92
CA SER A 467 10.99 7.21 -0.84
C SER A 467 12.23 7.87 -1.43
N THR A 468 12.04 9.01 -2.09
CA THR A 468 13.14 9.82 -2.62
C THR A 468 12.76 11.29 -2.58
N ARG A 469 13.71 12.13 -2.15
CA ARG A 469 13.61 13.60 -2.20
C ARG A 469 14.05 14.09 -3.57
N PHE A 470 13.29 15.03 -4.14
CA PHE A 470 13.60 15.71 -5.38
C PHE A 470 13.51 17.22 -5.18
N LYS A 471 14.32 17.95 -5.94
CA LYS A 471 14.17 19.38 -6.18
C LYS A 471 13.77 19.54 -7.65
N LEU A 472 12.54 19.95 -7.91
CA LEU A 472 11.98 20.06 -9.26
C LEU A 472 11.60 21.52 -9.56
N PRO A 473 11.81 22.04 -10.78
CA PRO A 473 11.28 23.34 -11.16
C PRO A 473 9.74 23.40 -11.04
N PRO A 474 9.13 24.57 -10.86
CA PRO A 474 7.68 24.72 -10.97
C PRO A 474 7.15 24.17 -12.30
N GLY A 475 6.07 23.40 -12.24
CA GLY A 475 5.53 22.70 -13.40
C GLY A 475 4.56 21.58 -13.03
N GLU A 476 4.09 20.89 -14.07
CA GLU A 476 3.25 19.72 -13.94
C GLU A 476 4.05 18.45 -14.25
N TYR A 477 3.91 17.44 -13.40
CA TYR A 477 4.65 16.19 -13.50
C TYR A 477 3.70 15.00 -13.39
N LEU A 478 4.09 13.89 -14.02
CA LEU A 478 3.38 12.62 -13.96
C LEU A 478 4.22 11.58 -13.22
N ILE A 479 3.67 11.03 -12.15
CA ILE A 479 4.23 9.94 -11.37
C ILE A 479 3.60 8.63 -11.83
N VAL A 480 4.43 7.69 -12.27
CA VAL A 480 4.01 6.34 -12.68
C VAL A 480 4.62 5.30 -11.74
N PRO A 481 3.89 4.87 -10.69
CA PRO A 481 4.33 3.82 -9.77
C PRO A 481 4.16 2.43 -10.38
N SER A 482 5.17 1.58 -10.20
CA SER A 482 5.17 0.22 -10.77
C SER A 482 5.97 -0.75 -9.92
N THR A 483 5.69 -2.05 -10.08
CA THR A 483 6.63 -3.11 -9.75
C THR A 483 7.71 -3.21 -10.84
N PHE A 484 8.86 -3.82 -10.53
CA PHE A 484 9.92 -4.01 -11.52
C PHE A 484 9.45 -4.91 -12.67
N GLU A 485 8.98 -6.11 -12.32
CA GLU A 485 8.39 -7.06 -13.26
C GLU A 485 6.89 -6.77 -13.47
N PRO A 486 6.35 -7.00 -14.68
CA PRO A 486 4.91 -6.92 -14.93
C PRO A 486 4.16 -8.07 -14.23
N HIS A 487 2.82 -7.98 -14.24
CA HIS A 487 1.92 -9.04 -13.77
C HIS A 487 1.97 -9.34 -12.27
N LYS A 488 2.62 -8.48 -11.47
CA LYS A 488 2.63 -8.58 -10.01
C LYS A 488 1.37 -7.91 -9.44
N ASN A 489 0.57 -8.70 -8.72
CA ASN A 489 -0.58 -8.18 -7.98
C ASN A 489 -0.10 -7.48 -6.71
N GLY A 490 -0.62 -6.29 -6.45
CA GLY A 490 -0.33 -5.57 -5.21
C GLY A 490 -1.21 -4.35 -5.04
N ASP A 491 -1.42 -3.94 -3.81
CA ASP A 491 -2.04 -2.66 -3.47
C ASP A 491 -0.92 -1.72 -3.04
N PHE A 492 -1.06 -0.44 -3.36
CA PHE A 492 -0.07 0.56 -2.99
C PHE A 492 -0.72 1.89 -2.61
N CYS A 493 0.09 2.75 -2.00
CA CYS A 493 -0.22 4.15 -1.80
C CYS A 493 0.97 4.98 -2.26
N VAL A 494 0.70 6.07 -2.98
CA VAL A 494 1.67 7.12 -3.28
C VAL A 494 1.39 8.27 -2.35
N ARG A 495 2.42 8.72 -1.64
CA ARG A 495 2.39 9.89 -0.79
C ARG A 495 3.34 10.93 -1.36
N VAL A 496 2.89 12.16 -1.46
CA VAL A 496 3.72 13.26 -1.92
C VAL A 496 3.70 14.37 -0.89
N PHE A 497 4.89 14.77 -0.47
CA PHE A 497 5.09 15.81 0.51
C PHE A 497 5.88 16.94 -0.12
N SER A 498 5.35 18.15 -0.06
CA SER A 498 6.00 19.35 -0.59
C SER A 498 6.07 20.44 0.46
N GLU A 499 7.12 21.27 0.42
CA GLU A 499 7.24 22.40 1.35
C GLU A 499 6.13 23.43 1.12
N LYS A 500 5.79 23.65 -0.16
CA LYS A 500 4.67 24.48 -0.60
C LYS A 500 3.44 23.64 -0.90
N GLN A 501 2.27 24.29 -0.99
CA GLN A 501 1.04 23.60 -1.36
C GLN A 501 1.19 22.97 -2.75
N SER A 502 0.84 21.69 -2.86
CA SER A 502 0.79 20.97 -4.14
C SER A 502 -0.58 20.37 -4.36
N GLU A 503 -0.95 20.23 -5.63
CA GLU A 503 -2.15 19.52 -6.04
C GLU A 503 -1.75 18.22 -6.72
N MET A 504 -2.38 17.12 -6.33
CA MET A 504 -2.20 15.83 -6.96
C MET A 504 -3.55 15.29 -7.43
N GLN A 505 -3.58 14.68 -8.62
CA GLN A 505 -4.78 14.15 -9.25
C GLN A 505 -4.45 12.81 -9.92
N GLN A 506 -5.36 11.84 -9.86
CA GLN A 506 -5.24 10.63 -10.66
C GLN A 506 -5.53 10.96 -12.14
N CYS A 507 -4.61 10.60 -13.04
CA CYS A 507 -4.82 10.64 -14.48
C CYS A 507 -5.42 9.32 -14.92
N ASP A 508 -6.70 9.33 -15.28
CA ASP A 508 -7.42 8.17 -15.79
C ASP A 508 -8.44 8.64 -16.82
N ASP A 509 -8.85 7.74 -17.70
CA ASP A 509 -9.83 8.03 -18.74
C ASP A 509 -11.23 8.18 -18.08
N PRO A 510 -12.03 9.20 -18.45
CA PRO A 510 -13.39 9.37 -17.94
C PRO A 510 -14.28 8.21 -18.40
N ILE A 511 -15.36 7.93 -17.66
CA ILE A 511 -16.33 6.91 -18.05
C ILE A 511 -17.30 7.52 -19.07
N GLU A 512 -17.06 7.24 -20.34
CA GLU A 512 -17.89 7.70 -21.45
C GLU A 512 -18.17 6.57 -22.43
N ALA A 513 -19.32 6.64 -23.09
CA ALA A 513 -19.63 5.71 -24.17
C ALA A 513 -20.37 6.44 -25.28
N ASN A 514 -19.67 6.59 -26.41
CA ASN A 514 -20.13 7.27 -27.61
C ASN A 514 -20.21 6.24 -28.74
N ILE A 515 -21.15 5.30 -28.62
CA ILE A 515 -21.36 4.27 -29.63
C ILE A 515 -22.35 4.79 -30.66
N GLU A 516 -21.94 4.74 -31.93
CA GLU A 516 -22.86 4.98 -33.04
C GLU A 516 -23.94 3.90 -33.05
N ASP A 517 -25.19 4.31 -32.84
CA ASP A 517 -26.32 3.40 -32.85
C ASP A 517 -26.76 3.13 -34.29
N GLU A 518 -26.00 2.26 -34.95
CA GLU A 518 -26.32 1.80 -36.30
C GLU A 518 -27.34 0.67 -36.23
N THR A 519 -28.61 0.99 -36.53
CA THR A 519 -29.66 0.00 -36.81
C THR A 519 -29.78 -0.22 -38.32
N VAL A 520 -30.19 -1.43 -38.70
CA VAL A 520 -30.45 -1.79 -40.09
C VAL A 520 -31.95 -2.00 -40.23
N SER A 521 -32.60 -1.16 -41.03
CA SER A 521 -34.02 -1.37 -41.37
C SER A 521 -34.17 -2.56 -42.32
N GLU A 522 -35.34 -3.20 -42.35
CA GLU A 522 -35.55 -4.33 -43.27
C GLU A 522 -35.28 -3.94 -44.73
N ASP A 523 -35.62 -2.73 -45.14
CA ASP A 523 -35.45 -2.24 -46.51
C ASP A 523 -33.98 -2.13 -46.93
N GLU A 524 -33.07 -1.93 -45.97
CA GLU A 524 -31.62 -1.85 -46.18
C GLU A 524 -30.95 -3.22 -46.29
N VAL A 525 -31.66 -4.30 -45.93
CA VAL A 525 -31.12 -5.65 -45.99
C VAL A 525 -31.09 -6.15 -47.43
N ASP A 526 -29.90 -6.43 -47.95
CA ASP A 526 -29.75 -6.91 -49.32
C ASP A 526 -30.42 -8.29 -49.54
N ALA A 527 -30.80 -8.55 -50.79
CA ALA A 527 -31.52 -9.78 -51.16
C ALA A 527 -30.71 -11.06 -50.87
N GLY A 528 -29.38 -10.98 -50.89
CA GLY A 528 -28.48 -12.07 -50.54
C GLY A 528 -28.52 -12.38 -49.04
N PHE A 529 -28.48 -11.35 -48.19
CA PHE A 529 -28.60 -11.52 -46.74
C PHE A 529 -29.99 -12.01 -46.33
N ARG A 530 -31.07 -11.49 -46.94
CA ARG A 530 -32.42 -12.05 -46.78
C ARG A 530 -32.49 -13.54 -47.13
N GLY A 531 -31.92 -13.92 -48.27
CA GLY A 531 -31.85 -15.33 -48.67
C GLY A 531 -30.99 -16.21 -47.76
N LEU A 532 -30.01 -15.65 -47.06
CA LEU A 532 -29.25 -16.34 -46.01
C LEU A 532 -30.09 -16.48 -44.74
N PHE A 533 -30.75 -15.41 -44.31
CA PHE A 533 -31.63 -15.42 -43.14
C PHE A 533 -32.75 -16.45 -43.27
N THR A 534 -33.48 -16.50 -44.39
CA THR A 534 -34.55 -17.49 -44.63
C THR A 534 -34.06 -18.94 -44.62
N LYS A 535 -32.77 -19.19 -44.85
CA LYS A 535 -32.20 -20.55 -44.74
C LYS A 535 -31.79 -20.92 -43.31
N LEU A 536 -31.67 -19.92 -42.44
CA LEU A 536 -31.14 -20.06 -41.08
C LEU A 536 -32.25 -19.92 -40.02
N ALA A 537 -33.15 -18.97 -40.20
CA ALA A 537 -34.40 -18.84 -39.48
C ALA A 537 -35.35 -19.93 -40.00
N GLY A 538 -35.89 -20.76 -39.11
CA GLY A 538 -36.72 -21.89 -39.48
C GLY A 538 -38.10 -21.46 -40.02
N ASP A 539 -39.11 -22.31 -39.80
CA ASP A 539 -40.48 -22.04 -40.26
C ASP A 539 -41.12 -20.81 -39.58
N ASP A 540 -40.60 -20.38 -38.43
CA ASP A 540 -41.04 -19.21 -37.66
C ASP A 540 -40.40 -17.90 -38.11
N MET A 541 -39.44 -17.94 -39.05
CA MET A 541 -38.72 -16.76 -39.57
C MET A 541 -38.04 -15.91 -38.48
N GLU A 542 -37.66 -16.54 -37.38
CA GLU A 542 -36.94 -15.92 -36.26
C GLU A 542 -35.72 -16.77 -35.89
N ILE A 543 -34.72 -16.17 -35.24
CA ILE A 543 -33.51 -16.86 -34.79
C ILE A 543 -33.44 -16.83 -33.26
N SER A 544 -33.54 -18.01 -32.65
CA SER A 544 -33.31 -18.20 -31.21
C SER A 544 -31.82 -18.15 -30.83
N ALA A 545 -31.50 -17.96 -29.55
CA ALA A 545 -30.12 -18.03 -29.06
C ALA A 545 -29.42 -19.37 -29.37
N THR A 546 -30.17 -20.48 -29.39
CA THR A 546 -29.64 -21.81 -29.75
C THR A 546 -29.28 -21.93 -31.23
N GLU A 547 -30.12 -21.35 -32.11
CA GLU A 547 -29.85 -21.30 -33.55
C GLU A 547 -28.69 -20.35 -33.84
N LEU A 548 -28.68 -19.18 -33.20
CA LEU A 548 -27.62 -18.18 -33.28
C LEU A 548 -26.24 -18.80 -32.96
N ARG A 549 -26.15 -19.56 -31.87
CA ARG A 549 -24.94 -20.30 -31.49
C ARG A 549 -24.48 -21.24 -32.60
N THR A 550 -25.41 -21.99 -33.17
CA THR A 550 -25.11 -22.96 -34.22
C THR A 550 -24.61 -22.27 -35.49
N ILE A 551 -25.25 -21.16 -35.86
CA ILE A 551 -24.90 -20.34 -37.02
C ILE A 551 -23.48 -19.80 -36.85
N PHE A 552 -23.23 -19.09 -35.75
CA PHE A 552 -21.93 -18.47 -35.55
C PHE A 552 -20.81 -19.49 -35.39
N ASN A 553 -21.02 -20.60 -34.68
CA ASN A 553 -19.97 -21.62 -34.55
C ASN A 553 -19.61 -22.28 -35.88
N LYS A 554 -20.56 -22.44 -36.80
CA LYS A 554 -20.27 -22.90 -38.17
C LYS A 554 -19.47 -21.87 -38.98
N ILE A 555 -19.67 -20.59 -38.73
CA ILE A 555 -18.96 -19.51 -39.42
C ILE A 555 -17.53 -19.40 -38.90
N VAL A 556 -17.35 -19.36 -37.57
CA VAL A 556 -16.02 -19.20 -36.97
C VAL A 556 -15.17 -20.45 -37.15
N ALA A 557 -15.75 -21.66 -37.17
CA ALA A 557 -15.00 -22.89 -37.45
C ALA A 557 -14.32 -22.91 -38.84
N LYS A 558 -14.74 -22.04 -39.77
CA LYS A 558 -14.11 -21.91 -41.10
C LYS A 558 -12.97 -20.89 -41.13
N ARG A 559 -12.71 -20.21 -40.02
CA ARG A 559 -11.70 -19.16 -39.91
C ARG A 559 -10.46 -19.68 -39.21
N THR A 560 -9.30 -19.35 -39.76
CA THR A 560 -7.97 -19.69 -39.22
C THR A 560 -7.28 -18.49 -38.59
N ASP A 561 -7.81 -17.30 -38.86
CA ASP A 561 -7.36 -15.98 -38.41
C ASP A 561 -7.86 -15.62 -36.99
N ILE A 562 -8.64 -16.50 -36.36
CA ILE A 562 -9.20 -16.31 -35.03
C ILE A 562 -9.04 -17.60 -34.25
N LYS A 563 -8.44 -17.52 -33.07
CA LYS A 563 -8.42 -18.65 -32.14
C LYS A 563 -9.76 -18.69 -31.40
N THR A 564 -10.44 -19.84 -31.38
CA THR A 564 -11.79 -19.92 -30.81
C THR A 564 -12.20 -21.32 -30.34
N ASP A 565 -12.92 -21.38 -29.23
CA ASP A 565 -13.68 -22.57 -28.78
C ASP A 565 -15.16 -22.53 -29.21
N GLY A 566 -15.55 -21.50 -29.97
CA GLY A 566 -16.92 -21.18 -30.38
C GLY A 566 -17.67 -20.31 -29.38
N PHE A 567 -18.76 -19.68 -29.85
CA PHE A 567 -19.73 -18.95 -29.05
C PHE A 567 -20.45 -19.87 -28.08
N SER A 568 -20.53 -19.42 -26.82
CA SER A 568 -21.32 -20.04 -25.77
C SER A 568 -22.81 -19.73 -25.95
N LEU A 569 -23.67 -20.55 -25.33
CA LEU A 569 -25.11 -20.27 -25.35
C LEU A 569 -25.45 -18.97 -24.61
N ASP A 570 -24.72 -18.67 -23.53
CA ASP A 570 -24.97 -17.47 -22.73
C ASP A 570 -24.57 -16.21 -23.50
N THR A 571 -23.45 -16.23 -24.23
CA THR A 571 -23.08 -15.14 -25.16
C THR A 571 -24.19 -14.88 -26.19
N CYS A 572 -24.73 -15.95 -26.79
CA CYS A 572 -25.84 -15.80 -27.74
C CYS A 572 -27.13 -15.30 -27.08
N ARG A 573 -27.42 -15.68 -25.83
CA ARG A 573 -28.58 -15.13 -25.09
C ARG A 573 -28.43 -13.64 -24.83
N VAL A 574 -27.25 -13.18 -24.41
CA VAL A 574 -27.00 -11.76 -24.20
C VAL A 574 -27.13 -10.99 -25.53
N MET A 575 -26.59 -11.52 -26.64
CA MET A 575 -26.77 -10.91 -27.96
C MET A 575 -28.23 -10.80 -28.37
N VAL A 576 -29.03 -11.85 -28.11
CA VAL A 576 -30.47 -11.82 -28.40
C VAL A 576 -31.15 -10.77 -27.53
N ASN A 577 -30.93 -10.80 -26.22
CA ASN A 577 -31.52 -9.81 -25.29
C ASN A 577 -31.15 -8.37 -25.63
N LEU A 578 -29.97 -8.13 -26.21
CA LEU A 578 -29.52 -6.79 -26.59
C LEU A 578 -30.21 -6.28 -27.87
N MET A 579 -30.61 -7.19 -28.76
CA MET A 579 -31.14 -6.84 -30.08
C MET A 579 -32.66 -7.06 -30.20
N ASP A 580 -33.26 -7.83 -29.30
CA ASP A 580 -34.68 -8.15 -29.26
C ASP A 580 -35.51 -6.96 -28.76
N GLU A 581 -35.95 -6.12 -29.69
CA GLU A 581 -36.84 -5.00 -29.39
C GLU A 581 -38.29 -5.49 -29.13
N SER A 582 -38.62 -6.68 -29.62
CA SER A 582 -39.95 -7.27 -29.53
C SER A 582 -40.27 -7.92 -28.19
N GLY A 583 -39.23 -8.27 -27.41
CA GLY A 583 -39.31 -8.95 -26.12
C GLY A 583 -39.73 -10.43 -26.20
N ASN A 584 -39.61 -11.06 -27.37
CA ASN A 584 -40.04 -12.43 -27.60
C ASN A 584 -38.92 -13.49 -27.40
N GLY A 585 -37.70 -13.03 -27.11
CA GLY A 585 -36.52 -13.86 -26.88
C GLY A 585 -35.88 -14.43 -28.14
N LYS A 586 -36.14 -13.85 -29.32
CA LYS A 586 -35.59 -14.24 -30.62
C LYS A 586 -35.28 -13.00 -31.48
N LEU A 587 -34.63 -13.23 -32.64
CA LEU A 587 -34.25 -12.17 -33.57
C LEU A 587 -34.96 -12.30 -34.91
N GLY A 588 -35.67 -11.24 -35.30
CA GLY A 588 -36.19 -11.03 -36.64
C GLY A 588 -35.10 -10.62 -37.64
N LEU A 589 -35.50 -10.39 -38.89
CA LEU A 589 -34.58 -10.10 -39.99
C LEU A 589 -33.73 -8.84 -39.76
N ALA A 590 -34.37 -7.73 -39.40
CA ALA A 590 -33.71 -6.44 -39.14
C ALA A 590 -32.77 -6.51 -37.91
N GLU A 591 -33.23 -7.14 -36.83
CA GLU A 591 -32.46 -7.32 -35.59
C GLU A 591 -31.22 -8.19 -35.84
N PHE A 592 -31.39 -9.30 -36.57
CA PHE A 592 -30.26 -10.15 -36.95
C PHE A 592 -29.29 -9.46 -37.93
N ALA A 593 -29.79 -8.68 -38.88
CA ALA A 593 -28.94 -7.89 -39.78
C ALA A 593 -28.13 -6.84 -39.02
N THR A 594 -28.75 -6.16 -38.06
CA THR A 594 -28.11 -5.20 -37.16
C THR A 594 -27.02 -5.88 -36.34
N LEU A 595 -27.34 -7.01 -35.68
CA LEU A 595 -26.38 -7.80 -34.92
C LEU A 595 -25.19 -8.23 -35.79
N TRP A 596 -25.46 -8.72 -37.01
CA TRP A 596 -24.43 -9.15 -37.92
C TRP A 596 -23.49 -8.02 -38.34
N LYS A 597 -24.04 -6.83 -38.63
CA LYS A 597 -23.26 -5.63 -38.94
C LYS A 597 -22.38 -5.23 -37.75
N LYS A 598 -22.90 -5.24 -36.52
CA LYS A 598 -22.13 -4.97 -35.29
C LYS A 598 -20.99 -6.00 -35.11
N ILE A 599 -21.26 -7.30 -35.30
CA ILE A 599 -20.23 -8.36 -35.26
C ILE A 599 -19.12 -8.10 -36.30
N GLN A 600 -19.48 -7.72 -37.52
CA GLN A 600 -18.50 -7.41 -38.56
C GLN A 600 -17.64 -6.18 -38.21
N LYS A 601 -18.25 -5.10 -37.69
CA LYS A 601 -17.53 -3.90 -37.22
C LYS A 601 -16.52 -4.27 -36.14
N TYR A 602 -16.96 -5.01 -35.11
CA TYR A 602 -16.10 -5.41 -34.01
C TYR A 602 -15.01 -6.39 -34.41
N LEU A 603 -15.26 -7.25 -35.40
CA LEU A 603 -14.24 -8.10 -35.98
C LEU A 603 -13.11 -7.31 -36.65
N VAL A 604 -13.45 -6.25 -37.38
CA VAL A 604 -12.45 -5.39 -38.02
C VAL A 604 -11.59 -4.71 -36.94
N ILE A 605 -12.22 -4.19 -35.90
CA ILE A 605 -11.52 -3.55 -34.77
C ILE A 605 -10.63 -4.55 -34.04
N TYR A 606 -11.14 -5.77 -33.79
CA TYR A 606 -10.36 -6.84 -33.17
C TYR A 606 -9.09 -7.14 -33.96
N LYS A 607 -9.22 -7.40 -35.27
CA LYS A 607 -8.07 -7.71 -36.14
C LYS A 607 -7.08 -6.56 -36.26
N LYS A 608 -7.57 -5.31 -36.20
CA LYS A 608 -6.71 -4.14 -36.26
C LYS A 608 -5.86 -4.00 -34.99
N ASN A 609 -6.42 -4.38 -33.84
CA ASN A 609 -5.78 -4.23 -32.54
C ASN A 609 -5.04 -5.49 -32.07
N ASP A 610 -5.23 -6.66 -32.70
CA ASP A 610 -4.38 -7.85 -32.56
C ASP A 610 -3.02 -7.58 -33.24
N MET A 611 -2.14 -6.84 -32.56
CA MET A 611 -0.89 -6.33 -33.14
C MET A 611 0.15 -7.43 -33.29
N ASP A 612 0.07 -8.48 -32.48
CA ASP A 612 0.99 -9.62 -32.52
C ASP A 612 0.52 -10.75 -33.45
N GLY A 613 -0.71 -10.66 -33.97
CA GLY A 613 -1.29 -11.65 -34.88
C GLY A 613 -1.49 -13.01 -34.22
N SER A 614 -1.62 -13.03 -32.89
CA SER A 614 -1.78 -14.26 -32.11
C SER A 614 -3.15 -14.91 -32.33
N GLY A 615 -4.11 -14.17 -32.90
CA GLY A 615 -5.51 -14.56 -32.97
C GLY A 615 -6.23 -14.42 -31.64
N CYS A 616 -5.57 -13.83 -30.63
CA CYS A 616 -6.08 -13.44 -29.32
C CYS A 616 -5.82 -11.94 -29.11
N MET A 617 -6.41 -11.34 -28.07
CA MET A 617 -6.24 -9.93 -27.73
C MET A 617 -5.72 -9.79 -26.31
N SER A 618 -4.51 -9.27 -26.18
CA SER A 618 -3.95 -8.91 -24.88
C SER A 618 -4.73 -7.75 -24.25
N THR A 619 -4.58 -7.51 -22.95
CA THR A 619 -5.26 -6.36 -22.33
C THR A 619 -4.83 -4.97 -22.76
N PRO A 620 -3.55 -4.67 -23.07
CA PRO A 620 -3.22 -3.40 -23.72
C PRO A 620 -3.99 -3.23 -25.05
N GLU A 621 -4.13 -4.30 -25.83
CA GLU A 621 -4.88 -4.29 -27.09
C GLU A 621 -6.38 -4.14 -26.85
N MET A 622 -6.94 -4.79 -25.82
CA MET A 622 -8.34 -4.62 -25.41
C MET A 622 -8.65 -3.18 -25.01
N ARG A 623 -7.76 -2.54 -24.25
CA ARG A 623 -7.93 -1.13 -23.84
C ARG A 623 -8.01 -0.22 -25.06
N MET A 624 -7.13 -0.42 -26.03
CA MET A 624 -7.14 0.32 -27.30
C MET A 624 -8.39 0.00 -28.15
N ALA A 625 -8.78 -1.27 -28.24
CA ALA A 625 -9.93 -1.71 -29.01
C ALA A 625 -11.25 -1.16 -28.44
N LEU A 626 -11.40 -1.13 -27.10
CA LEU A 626 -12.55 -0.51 -26.43
C LEU A 626 -12.64 0.99 -26.75
N LYS A 627 -11.51 1.70 -26.70
CA LYS A 627 -11.42 3.11 -27.08
C LYS A 627 -11.83 3.35 -28.53
N GLU A 628 -11.41 2.48 -29.44
CA GLU A 628 -11.80 2.55 -30.87
C GLU A 628 -13.28 2.23 -31.09
N THR A 629 -13.90 1.39 -30.25
CA THR A 629 -15.35 1.16 -30.29
C THR A 629 -16.21 2.28 -29.70
N GLY A 630 -15.57 3.32 -29.13
CA GLY A 630 -16.25 4.48 -28.53
C GLY A 630 -16.43 4.40 -27.01
N PHE A 631 -15.81 3.42 -26.33
CA PHE A 631 -15.80 3.34 -24.86
C PHE A 631 -14.53 4.00 -24.29
N SER A 632 -14.72 4.97 -23.40
CA SER A 632 -13.68 5.50 -22.51
C SER A 632 -13.95 4.95 -21.11
N LEU A 633 -13.01 4.20 -20.54
CA LEU A 633 -13.19 3.50 -19.27
C LEU A 633 -11.98 3.72 -18.36
N ASN A 634 -12.25 3.87 -17.07
CA ASN A 634 -11.21 4.03 -16.06
C ASN A 634 -10.50 2.70 -15.72
N ASP A 635 -9.37 2.78 -15.04
CA ASP A 635 -8.58 1.62 -14.59
C ASP A 635 -9.41 0.63 -13.77
N CYS A 636 -10.34 1.12 -12.93
CA CYS A 636 -11.17 0.27 -12.08
C CYS A 636 -12.07 -0.66 -12.91
N ILE A 637 -12.71 -0.14 -13.96
CA ILE A 637 -13.53 -0.96 -14.86
C ILE A 637 -12.64 -1.92 -15.66
N HIS A 638 -11.50 -1.47 -16.17
CA HIS A 638 -10.55 -2.34 -16.86
C HIS A 638 -10.08 -3.52 -15.98
N GLN A 639 -9.84 -3.27 -14.69
CA GLN A 639 -9.51 -4.33 -13.72
C GLN A 639 -10.65 -5.34 -13.53
N ILE A 640 -11.90 -4.87 -13.45
CA ILE A 640 -13.07 -5.76 -13.30
C ILE A 640 -13.26 -6.61 -14.56
N LEU A 641 -13.15 -6.01 -15.75
CA LEU A 641 -13.23 -6.72 -17.03
C LEU A 641 -12.14 -7.82 -17.10
N ALA A 642 -10.91 -7.44 -16.79
CA ALA A 642 -9.78 -8.35 -16.71
C ALA A 642 -10.01 -9.51 -15.71
N ALA A 643 -10.50 -9.21 -14.52
CA ALA A 643 -10.72 -10.23 -13.48
C ALA A 643 -11.90 -11.16 -13.76
N ARG A 644 -12.95 -10.66 -14.42
CA ARG A 644 -14.17 -11.43 -14.69
C ARG A 644 -14.04 -12.33 -15.91
N TYR A 645 -13.25 -11.91 -16.90
CA TYR A 645 -13.20 -12.55 -18.21
C TYR A 645 -11.80 -12.98 -18.66
N GLY A 646 -10.77 -12.73 -17.85
CA GLY A 646 -9.46 -13.35 -18.03
C GLY A 646 -9.49 -14.87 -17.83
N ASP A 647 -8.48 -15.57 -18.34
CA ASP A 647 -8.38 -17.03 -18.22
C ASP A 647 -8.04 -17.50 -16.78
N ALA A 648 -7.99 -18.82 -16.58
CA ALA A 648 -7.71 -19.43 -15.28
C ALA A 648 -6.33 -19.10 -14.69
N ASP A 649 -5.37 -18.70 -15.53
CA ASP A 649 -4.04 -18.27 -15.11
C ASP A 649 -3.95 -16.74 -14.93
N MET A 650 -5.07 -16.00 -15.09
CA MET A 650 -5.09 -14.54 -15.25
C MET A 650 -4.12 -14.05 -16.33
N LYS A 651 -3.85 -14.88 -17.34
CA LYS A 651 -3.36 -14.40 -18.63
C LYS A 651 -4.59 -13.94 -19.39
N ILE A 652 -4.48 -12.80 -20.03
CA ILE A 652 -5.64 -12.18 -20.66
C ILE A 652 -5.32 -12.07 -22.13
N ASP A 653 -5.48 -13.21 -22.79
CA ASP A 653 -5.47 -13.37 -24.23
C ASP A 653 -6.92 -13.63 -24.61
N LEU A 654 -7.69 -12.56 -24.81
CA LEU A 654 -9.11 -12.65 -25.11
C LEU A 654 -9.30 -13.18 -26.52
N MET A 655 -10.12 -14.21 -26.68
CA MET A 655 -10.55 -14.61 -28.01
C MET A 655 -11.57 -13.60 -28.55
N PHE A 656 -11.77 -13.58 -29.87
CA PHE A 656 -12.71 -12.64 -30.51
C PHE A 656 -14.11 -12.64 -29.87
N TYR A 657 -14.63 -13.80 -29.47
CA TYR A 657 -15.95 -13.89 -28.86
C TYR A 657 -15.95 -13.40 -27.41
N ASP A 658 -14.84 -13.52 -26.68
CA ASP A 658 -14.72 -12.91 -25.35
C ASP A 658 -14.74 -11.40 -25.51
N PHE A 659 -13.95 -10.85 -26.44
CA PHE A 659 -14.00 -9.42 -26.77
C PHE A 659 -15.40 -8.97 -27.23
N HIS A 660 -16.07 -9.76 -28.06
CA HIS A 660 -17.43 -9.45 -28.49
C HIS A 660 -18.43 -9.54 -27.33
N TYR A 661 -18.31 -10.55 -26.46
CA TYR A 661 -19.10 -10.67 -25.24
C TYR A 661 -18.82 -9.49 -24.30
N HIS A 662 -17.58 -9.01 -24.23
CA HIS A 662 -17.25 -7.78 -23.51
C HIS A 662 -17.98 -6.61 -24.12
N LEU A 663 -17.93 -6.41 -25.43
CA LEU A 663 -18.62 -5.28 -26.06
C LEU A 663 -20.13 -5.35 -25.86
N VAL A 664 -20.72 -6.54 -26.02
CA VAL A 664 -22.16 -6.77 -25.82
C VAL A 664 -22.54 -6.62 -24.34
N SER A 665 -21.75 -7.15 -23.40
CA SER A 665 -21.97 -6.95 -21.96
C SER A 665 -21.70 -5.49 -21.56
N ASN A 666 -20.77 -4.81 -22.22
CA ASN A 666 -20.56 -3.37 -22.07
C ASN A 666 -21.71 -2.59 -22.73
N SER A 667 -22.40 -3.14 -23.74
CA SER A 667 -23.67 -2.59 -24.23
C SER A 667 -24.79 -2.80 -23.22
N SER A 668 -24.80 -3.89 -22.44
CA SER A 668 -25.62 -3.96 -21.23
C SER A 668 -25.18 -2.93 -20.18
N PHE A 669 -23.89 -2.65 -20.04
CA PHE A 669 -23.40 -1.50 -19.27
C PHE A 669 -23.89 -0.16 -19.84
N LEU A 670 -24.05 0.00 -21.16
CA LEU A 670 -24.76 1.15 -21.72
C LEU A 670 -26.21 1.17 -21.26
N THR A 671 -26.89 0.03 -21.17
CA THR A 671 -28.22 -0.01 -20.56
C THR A 671 -28.16 0.55 -19.13
N PHE A 672 -27.15 0.21 -18.33
CA PHE A 672 -26.97 0.83 -17.01
C PHE A 672 -26.66 2.34 -17.07
N VAL A 673 -25.82 2.79 -18.00
CA VAL A 673 -25.51 4.24 -18.21
C VAL A 673 -26.74 5.01 -18.68
N GLU A 674 -27.52 4.43 -19.58
CA GLU A 674 -28.76 4.98 -20.12
C GLU A 674 -29.86 4.99 -19.07
N VAL A 675 -30.03 3.90 -18.32
CA VAL A 675 -30.92 3.83 -17.16
C VAL A 675 -30.50 4.87 -16.13
N PHE A 676 -29.21 5.02 -15.85
CA PHE A 676 -28.69 6.06 -14.97
C PHE A 676 -29.06 7.46 -15.48
N ARG A 677 -28.78 7.77 -16.76
CA ARG A 677 -29.12 9.07 -17.38
C ARG A 677 -30.64 9.33 -17.41
N ARG A 678 -31.47 8.30 -17.59
CA ARG A 678 -32.93 8.42 -17.58
C ARG A 678 -33.49 8.67 -16.18
N ILE A 679 -32.83 8.13 -15.14
CA ILE A 679 -33.22 8.33 -13.75
C ILE A 679 -32.65 9.66 -13.21
N ASP A 680 -31.45 10.05 -13.61
CA ASP A 680 -30.80 11.32 -13.26
C ASP A 680 -31.32 12.47 -14.14
N ILE A 681 -32.62 12.76 -14.03
CA ILE A 681 -33.33 13.76 -14.86
C ILE A 681 -32.67 15.14 -14.78
N ASP A 682 -32.11 15.48 -13.62
CA ASP A 682 -31.50 16.79 -13.36
C ASP A 682 -30.01 16.84 -13.69
N SER A 683 -29.42 15.74 -14.21
CA SER A 683 -27.98 15.63 -14.47
C SER A 683 -27.13 15.98 -13.24
N SER A 684 -27.61 15.57 -12.06
CA SER A 684 -26.98 15.82 -10.77
C SER A 684 -25.71 14.99 -10.56
N GLY A 685 -25.53 13.91 -11.35
CA GLY A 685 -24.49 12.92 -11.17
C GLY A 685 -24.81 11.87 -10.10
N PHE A 686 -26.02 11.86 -9.55
CA PHE A 686 -26.49 10.91 -8.53
C PHE A 686 -27.89 10.39 -8.84
N ILE A 687 -28.17 9.15 -8.43
CA ILE A 687 -29.52 8.55 -8.50
C ILE A 687 -29.92 7.98 -7.14
N GLU A 688 -31.20 8.04 -6.82
CA GLU A 688 -31.78 7.41 -5.64
C GLU A 688 -32.61 6.19 -6.06
N LEU A 689 -32.33 5.05 -5.43
CA LEU A 689 -33.01 3.79 -5.69
C LEU A 689 -33.44 3.16 -4.36
N ASP A 690 -34.67 2.67 -4.30
CA ASP A 690 -35.09 1.76 -3.23
C ASP A 690 -34.52 0.34 -3.45
N PHE A 691 -34.72 -0.53 -2.47
CA PHE A 691 -34.21 -1.90 -2.51
C PHE A 691 -34.75 -2.72 -3.69
N PHE A 692 -36.02 -2.56 -4.06
CA PHE A 692 -36.64 -3.32 -5.15
C PHE A 692 -36.23 -2.78 -6.52
N GLN A 693 -36.11 -1.46 -6.66
CA GLN A 693 -35.58 -0.82 -7.85
C GLN A 693 -34.13 -1.24 -8.08
N TRP A 694 -33.29 -1.23 -7.03
CA TRP A 694 -31.92 -1.73 -7.09
C TRP A 694 -31.87 -3.20 -7.52
N LEU A 695 -32.69 -4.07 -6.93
CA LEU A 695 -32.71 -5.49 -7.28
C LEU A 695 -33.13 -5.72 -8.74
N THR A 696 -34.12 -4.96 -9.22
CA THR A 696 -34.61 -5.06 -10.60
C THR A 696 -33.51 -4.65 -11.58
N ILE A 697 -32.85 -3.53 -11.32
CA ILE A 697 -31.78 -3.01 -12.18
C ILE A 697 -30.54 -3.91 -12.12
N ALA A 698 -30.12 -4.35 -10.93
CA ALA A 698 -28.90 -5.15 -10.75
C ALA A 698 -29.00 -6.59 -11.29
N MET A 699 -30.20 -7.07 -11.63
CA MET A 699 -30.42 -8.39 -12.23
C MET A 699 -30.70 -8.35 -13.74
N ILE A 700 -30.70 -7.15 -14.36
CA ILE A 700 -30.62 -6.98 -15.82
C ILE A 700 -29.20 -7.34 -16.25
#